data_AF-A0AAV6P632-F1
#
_entry.id   AF-A0AAV6P632-F1
#
_cell.length_a   1.000
_cell.length_b   1.000
_cell.length_c   1.000
_cell.angle_alpha   90.00
_cell.angle_beta   90.00
_cell.angle_gamma   90.00
#
_symmetry.space_group_name_H-M   'P 1'
#
loop_
_entity.id
_entity.type
_entity.pdbx_description
1 polymer ?
#
loop_
_entity_poly.entity_id
_entity_poly.type
_entity_poly.pdbx_seq_one_letter_code
_entity_poly.pdbx_strand_id
1 'polypeptide(L)'
;MSPDFTRTSSDFAPVTCTMDLLRSNLSRVRIPEPTNRIYKQECCLSFDTPRSEGGLFIDLNTFLAFGKDFVVWNYERTGNPVYLHIKQTKKLVPEDRPSKKPTLLAIGVDGGFDNNEPEYDETYSVVILPNYATLPFPSVELPEKVRLAVDAVLLAEGAERKEQLASWTTDKLKISSYAMNLQQNDNGVIVPPSGWKCSKCDKTENLWLNLTDGMILCGRKNWDGTGGNNHAVEHYKDTGYPLAVKLGTITADLEAADVYSYPEDDSVLDPMLGQHLAFFGIDFSSLQKTEMTTAERELDQNTNFDWNRIQESGQEVEPVFGPGYTGLVNLGNSCYLAATMQVVLSTHSFCERYYTKQSLKLAFETAPADPTVDFNMQLTKLAHGLLSGKYSIPSLEKCERMNSSSSAINAKQEGIPPRMFKTVIAANHPEFSTMRQQDALEFFLHFLDQVEQQNSGSSGNNPARSFKFGIEDRIVCSSGKVAYNRRHDYILSLNIPLHEATNKDEIEAFQKLKAQKISEGKELGTDEIVRPRVPLEACLASFSSPEEIHDFYSTALQAKTTATKTARLTSFPDYLVLHMRKFIMGDGWVPKKLDVYVDVPDIIDLSQIRSKGPRAGEELLPEAGPEDEFQSNKTSANEDIVSQLVSMGFNYLHCQKAAINTSNAGVEEAMNWLLSHMDDPDINDPISQKADFVVDQTKVDMLLQFGFQEAIARKALKASGGDIEKATDWIFNNPEASISSESVCLDATTSSTPTNLDAALPDGGERYRLMGIISHIGTSTQCGHYVAHIFKDGRWVIFNDDKSKIPSYLHTLLESALSVTVASSSVHFQFWSGKFNAVVLMTMSVADRRKLFTLCSMWQSGNTSSSSSSTQNLHHSIHGPSDRNLTASNNMKTSSSSKTVSSVAKSLLPPRRRLRLDPNNCLFFPYEPGKQVKSAIRLKNTSRSHVAFKFQTTAPKSCYMRPPGGILSPGETFIATVFRFVEQPENNEKPMDQKSKIKFKIMSLKVKAGTEYVPELFDEQKDQVTVEQILRVVFVDPERPSAALEKLKRQLAEAEAALEARKKPPAETGPQVVGEGLVIDEWKERREKYLARQQVV
;
A
#
# COMPACT_ATOMS: atom_id res chain seq x y z
N MET A 1 35.32 -20.52 -40.97
CA MET A 1 36.24 -21.68 -40.94
C MET A 1 35.91 -22.45 -39.68
N SER A 2 35.08 -23.48 -39.83
CA SER A 2 34.65 -24.39 -38.78
C SER A 2 35.76 -25.36 -38.41
N PRO A 3 35.89 -25.79 -37.15
CA PRO A 3 36.45 -27.09 -36.84
C PRO A 3 35.31 -28.06 -36.49
N ASP A 4 35.10 -29.04 -37.36
CA ASP A 4 34.35 -30.26 -37.08
C ASP A 4 35.05 -31.06 -35.97
N PHE A 5 34.31 -31.46 -34.94
CA PHE A 5 34.72 -32.53 -34.03
C PHE A 5 33.61 -33.56 -33.91
N THR A 6 33.56 -34.45 -34.90
CA THR A 6 32.97 -35.78 -34.75
C THR A 6 34.03 -36.71 -34.18
N ARG A 7 33.91 -37.09 -32.90
CA ARG A 7 34.65 -38.22 -32.34
C ARG A 7 33.78 -38.99 -31.36
N THR A 8 33.17 -40.05 -31.87
CA THR A 8 32.56 -41.12 -31.09
C THR A 8 33.62 -42.17 -30.78
N SER A 9 33.90 -42.39 -29.48
CA SER A 9 34.18 -43.69 -28.84
C SER A 9 35.02 -43.51 -27.57
N SER A 10 34.41 -43.79 -26.41
CA SER A 10 34.99 -44.42 -25.22
C SER A 10 36.40 -44.01 -24.77
N ASP A 11 36.48 -43.10 -23.80
CA ASP A 11 37.56 -43.06 -22.81
C ASP A 11 36.94 -42.86 -21.42
N PHE A 12 36.54 -43.97 -20.79
CA PHE A 12 36.31 -43.99 -19.35
C PHE A 12 37.69 -43.91 -18.68
N ALA A 13 38.01 -42.78 -18.05
CA ALA A 13 39.05 -42.77 -17.04
C ALA A 13 38.68 -43.84 -15.98
N PRO A 14 39.63 -44.68 -15.54
CA PRO A 14 39.30 -45.76 -14.61
C PRO A 14 38.71 -45.15 -13.33
N VAL A 15 37.56 -45.68 -12.88
CA VAL A 15 36.80 -45.24 -11.69
C VAL A 15 37.73 -45.04 -10.47
N THR A 16 38.81 -45.83 -10.38
CA THR A 16 39.85 -45.72 -9.35
C THR A 16 40.59 -44.37 -9.33
N CYS A 17 40.95 -43.80 -10.48
CA CYS A 17 41.65 -42.52 -10.57
C CYS A 17 40.74 -41.33 -10.19
N THR A 18 39.45 -41.42 -10.56
CA THR A 18 38.44 -40.43 -10.19
C THR A 18 38.15 -40.42 -8.68
N MET A 19 38.15 -41.60 -8.06
CA MET A 19 37.95 -41.75 -6.61
C MET A 19 39.15 -41.24 -5.80
N ASP A 20 40.37 -41.40 -6.31
CA ASP A 20 41.57 -40.83 -5.67
C ASP A 20 41.57 -39.29 -5.75
N LEU A 21 41.07 -38.73 -6.87
CA LEU A 21 40.86 -37.29 -7.01
C LEU A 21 39.81 -36.77 -6.01
N LEU A 22 38.71 -37.50 -5.80
CA LEU A 22 37.71 -37.17 -4.78
C LEU A 22 38.31 -37.20 -3.37
N ARG A 23 39.09 -38.26 -3.05
CA ARG A 23 39.75 -38.43 -1.75
C ARG A 23 40.71 -37.29 -1.43
N SER A 24 41.46 -36.80 -2.42
CA SER A 24 42.36 -35.66 -2.24
C SER A 24 41.64 -34.34 -1.90
N ASN A 25 40.36 -34.22 -2.25
CA ASN A 25 39.55 -33.01 -2.08
C ASN A 25 38.50 -33.11 -0.95
N LEU A 26 38.52 -34.17 -0.13
CA LEU A 26 37.57 -34.38 0.98
C LEU A 26 37.60 -33.29 2.05
N SER A 27 38.72 -32.58 2.20
CA SER A 27 38.84 -31.44 3.13
C SER A 27 37.95 -30.26 2.72
N ARG A 28 37.63 -30.13 1.43
CA ARG A 28 36.81 -29.04 0.87
C ARG A 28 35.31 -29.34 0.85
N VAL A 29 34.90 -30.57 1.16
CA VAL A 29 33.48 -30.93 1.30
C VAL A 29 33.00 -30.59 2.71
N ARG A 30 31.90 -29.87 2.83
CA ARG A 30 31.23 -29.56 4.11
C ARG A 30 29.88 -30.27 4.18
N ILE A 31 29.46 -30.60 5.39
CA ILE A 31 28.12 -31.12 5.65
C ILE A 31 27.26 -29.90 6.01
N PRO A 32 26.13 -29.66 5.32
CA PRO A 32 25.26 -28.54 5.64
C PRO A 32 24.70 -28.62 7.07
N GLU A 33 24.71 -27.50 7.77
CA GLU A 33 24.02 -27.30 9.04
C GLU A 33 22.59 -26.75 8.81
N PRO A 34 21.66 -26.90 9.76
CA PRO A 34 20.28 -26.41 9.62
C PRO A 34 20.12 -24.89 9.37
N THR A 35 21.17 -24.11 9.65
CA THR A 35 21.23 -22.67 9.44
C THR A 35 21.71 -22.28 8.03
N ASN A 36 22.30 -23.22 7.28
CA ASN A 36 22.81 -22.93 5.94
C ASN A 36 21.69 -22.84 4.91
N ARG A 37 21.78 -21.84 4.03
CA ARG A 37 20.87 -21.67 2.89
C ARG A 37 21.36 -22.53 1.73
N ILE A 38 20.48 -23.41 1.24
CA ILE A 38 20.80 -24.34 0.15
C ILE A 38 19.88 -24.02 -1.02
N TYR A 39 20.47 -23.59 -2.12
CA TYR A 39 19.79 -23.28 -3.37
C TYR A 39 19.87 -24.51 -4.28
N LYS A 40 18.74 -25.20 -4.49
CA LYS A 40 18.72 -26.47 -5.26
C LYS A 40 17.78 -26.48 -6.46
N GLN A 41 17.02 -25.42 -6.69
CA GLN A 41 16.09 -25.32 -7.81
C GLN A 41 16.49 -24.27 -8.85
N GLU A 42 17.33 -23.29 -8.47
CA GLU A 42 17.69 -22.19 -9.35
C GLU A 42 19.18 -21.82 -9.20
N CYS A 43 19.83 -21.53 -10.32
CA CYS A 43 21.19 -21.02 -10.37
C CYS A 43 21.32 -19.64 -9.72
N CYS A 44 22.41 -19.36 -9.01
CA CYS A 44 22.63 -18.06 -8.39
C CYS A 44 22.88 -16.93 -9.41
N LEU A 45 23.34 -17.25 -10.63
CA LEU A 45 23.72 -16.29 -11.67
C LEU A 45 22.76 -16.23 -12.87
N SER A 46 21.98 -17.27 -13.09
CA SER A 46 21.01 -17.40 -14.20
C SER A 46 19.69 -17.97 -13.69
N PHE A 47 18.69 -18.10 -14.56
CA PHE A 47 17.43 -18.80 -14.25
C PHE A 47 17.46 -20.27 -14.69
N ASP A 48 18.65 -20.87 -14.75
CA ASP A 48 18.78 -22.30 -15.05
C ASP A 48 18.32 -23.11 -13.84
N THR A 49 17.54 -24.15 -14.11
CA THR A 49 16.93 -25.05 -13.12
C THR A 49 17.43 -26.48 -13.35
N PRO A 50 17.14 -27.44 -12.44
CA PRO A 50 17.42 -28.85 -12.71
C PRO A 50 16.77 -29.39 -14.00
N ARG A 51 15.74 -28.71 -14.53
CA ARG A 51 15.05 -29.04 -15.79
C ARG A 51 15.79 -28.57 -17.04
N SER A 52 16.73 -27.63 -16.89
CA SER A 52 17.52 -27.12 -18.00
C SER A 52 18.45 -28.19 -18.58
N GLU A 53 18.81 -28.10 -19.87
CA GLU A 53 19.55 -29.15 -20.58
C GLU A 53 20.85 -29.59 -19.88
N GLY A 54 21.53 -28.64 -19.23
CA GLY A 54 22.78 -28.83 -18.50
C GLY A 54 22.65 -29.21 -17.03
N GLY A 55 21.45 -29.29 -16.46
CA GLY A 55 21.22 -29.50 -15.03
C GLY A 55 21.77 -28.37 -14.14
N LEU A 56 21.80 -28.64 -12.84
CA LEU A 56 22.24 -27.70 -11.81
C LEU A 56 23.39 -28.30 -10.99
N PHE A 57 24.44 -27.52 -10.74
CA PHE A 57 25.64 -27.93 -9.99
C PHE A 57 25.72 -27.20 -8.65
N ILE A 58 25.61 -27.93 -7.55
CA ILE A 58 25.66 -27.40 -6.19
C ILE A 58 27.08 -27.60 -5.62
N ASP A 59 27.75 -26.52 -5.23
CA ASP A 59 29.05 -26.60 -4.57
C ASP A 59 28.90 -27.22 -3.18
N LEU A 60 29.58 -28.35 -2.92
CA LEU A 60 29.49 -29.04 -1.62
C LEU A 60 30.25 -28.34 -0.48
N ASN A 61 30.88 -27.20 -0.74
CA ASN A 61 31.50 -26.35 0.28
C ASN A 61 30.62 -25.16 0.66
N THR A 62 30.08 -24.45 -0.33
CA THR A 62 29.32 -23.20 -0.16
C THR A 62 27.80 -23.38 -0.26
N PHE A 63 27.34 -24.51 -0.81
CA PHE A 63 25.93 -24.86 -1.06
C PHE A 63 25.20 -23.92 -2.03
N LEU A 64 25.96 -23.18 -2.83
CA LEU A 64 25.48 -22.37 -3.94
C LEU A 64 25.28 -23.22 -5.20
N ALA A 65 24.25 -22.90 -5.97
CA ALA A 65 23.92 -23.59 -7.22
C ALA A 65 24.36 -22.79 -8.44
N PHE A 66 24.95 -23.49 -9.41
CA PHE A 66 25.42 -22.92 -10.67
C PHE A 66 24.90 -23.75 -11.85
N GLY A 67 24.48 -23.08 -12.92
CA GLY A 67 24.22 -23.72 -14.20
C GLY A 67 25.53 -24.21 -14.85
N LYS A 68 25.39 -25.09 -15.85
CA LYS A 68 26.53 -25.68 -16.57
C LYS A 68 27.54 -24.66 -17.10
N ASP A 69 27.06 -23.53 -17.61
CA ASP A 69 27.91 -22.49 -18.21
C ASP A 69 28.67 -21.67 -17.16
N PHE A 70 28.20 -21.69 -15.91
CA PHE A 70 28.66 -20.81 -14.83
C PHE A 70 29.50 -21.53 -13.77
N VAL A 71 29.41 -22.86 -13.69
CA VAL A 71 30.13 -23.66 -12.67
C VAL A 71 31.65 -23.49 -12.76
N VAL A 72 32.19 -23.28 -13.97
CA VAL A 72 33.62 -23.03 -14.20
C VAL A 72 34.06 -21.73 -13.55
N TRP A 73 33.23 -20.69 -13.58
CA TRP A 73 33.57 -19.40 -12.95
C TRP A 73 33.65 -19.52 -11.44
N ASN A 74 32.77 -20.33 -10.82
CA ASN A 74 32.88 -20.61 -9.39
C ASN A 74 34.16 -21.39 -9.06
N TYR A 75 34.54 -22.36 -9.88
CA TYR A 75 35.79 -23.09 -9.72
C TYR A 75 37.01 -22.16 -9.84
N GLU A 76 37.04 -21.25 -10.82
CA GLU A 76 38.11 -20.25 -10.99
C GLU A 76 38.21 -19.33 -9.77
N ARG A 77 37.07 -18.90 -9.21
CA ARG A 77 37.00 -17.95 -8.08
C ARG A 77 37.32 -18.58 -6.73
N THR A 78 36.78 -19.77 -6.45
CA THR A 78 36.86 -20.42 -5.11
C THR A 78 37.90 -21.53 -5.04
N GLY A 79 38.29 -22.09 -6.19
CA GLY A 79 39.10 -23.29 -6.28
C GLY A 79 38.39 -24.57 -5.79
N ASN A 80 37.08 -24.54 -5.53
CA ASN A 80 36.32 -25.70 -5.04
C ASN A 80 36.03 -26.68 -6.18
N PRO A 81 36.53 -27.94 -6.14
CA PRO A 81 36.42 -28.85 -7.28
C PRO A 81 35.21 -29.78 -7.23
N VAL A 82 34.54 -29.97 -6.08
CA VAL A 82 33.52 -31.02 -5.89
C VAL A 82 32.11 -30.43 -5.87
N TYR A 83 31.26 -30.89 -6.78
CA TYR A 83 29.88 -30.42 -6.94
C TYR A 83 28.89 -31.59 -6.97
N LEU A 84 27.67 -31.35 -6.48
CA LEU A 84 26.51 -32.22 -6.68
C LEU A 84 25.74 -31.74 -7.91
N HIS A 85 25.66 -32.58 -8.93
CA HIS A 85 24.90 -32.32 -10.15
C HIS A 85 23.50 -32.96 -10.07
N ILE A 86 22.47 -32.13 -10.20
CA ILE A 86 21.05 -32.50 -10.20
C ILE A 86 20.47 -32.25 -11.59
N LYS A 87 19.86 -33.27 -12.18
CA LYS A 87 19.17 -33.15 -13.46
C LYS A 87 17.81 -33.84 -13.43
N GLN A 88 16.77 -33.11 -13.81
CA GLN A 88 15.40 -33.58 -13.93
C GLN A 88 15.08 -33.89 -15.40
N THR A 89 14.60 -35.10 -15.67
CA THR A 89 14.16 -35.53 -17.01
C THR A 89 12.70 -35.92 -16.99
N LYS A 90 11.92 -35.43 -17.95
CA LYS A 90 10.48 -35.73 -18.07
C LYS A 90 10.26 -37.24 -18.27
N LYS A 91 9.47 -37.84 -17.40
CA LYS A 91 9.07 -39.25 -17.47
C LYS A 91 8.01 -39.41 -18.55
N LEU A 92 8.18 -40.41 -19.42
CA LEU A 92 7.18 -40.78 -20.41
C LEU A 92 6.15 -41.68 -19.72
N VAL A 93 4.97 -41.15 -19.42
CA VAL A 93 3.88 -41.93 -18.83
C VAL A 93 3.15 -42.68 -19.96
N PRO A 94 2.99 -44.02 -19.89
CA PRO A 94 2.11 -44.76 -20.80
C PRO A 94 0.66 -44.29 -20.61
N GLU A 95 -0.06 -43.97 -21.70
CA GLU A 95 -1.38 -43.30 -21.72
C GLU A 95 -2.55 -44.03 -21.01
N ASP A 96 -2.33 -45.15 -20.30
CA ASP A 96 -3.39 -46.04 -19.83
C ASP A 96 -3.58 -46.05 -18.30
N ARG A 97 -3.44 -44.88 -17.66
CA ARG A 97 -3.72 -44.73 -16.22
C ARG A 97 -5.09 -44.06 -16.01
N PRO A 98 -6.07 -44.74 -15.39
CA PRO A 98 -7.34 -44.10 -15.03
C PRO A 98 -7.07 -43.01 -13.98
N SER A 99 -7.51 -41.79 -14.26
CA SER A 99 -7.33 -40.62 -13.39
C SER A 99 -7.91 -40.88 -12.00
N LYS A 100 -7.07 -40.75 -10.97
CA LYS A 100 -7.56 -40.77 -9.59
C LYS A 100 -8.29 -39.46 -9.34
N LYS A 101 -9.51 -39.52 -8.78
CA LYS A 101 -10.21 -38.32 -8.36
C LYS A 101 -9.43 -37.68 -7.19
N PRO A 102 -9.11 -36.38 -7.26
CA PRO A 102 -8.33 -35.70 -6.24
C PRO A 102 -9.12 -35.53 -4.94
N THR A 103 -8.43 -35.64 -3.80
CA THR A 103 -8.96 -35.56 -2.43
C THR A 103 -8.66 -34.23 -1.72
N LEU A 104 -7.75 -33.40 -2.26
CA LEU A 104 -7.28 -32.11 -1.76
C LEU A 104 -7.31 -31.07 -2.89
N LEU A 105 -7.50 -29.80 -2.53
CA LEU A 105 -7.64 -28.68 -3.47
C LEU A 105 -6.34 -27.87 -3.53
N ALA A 106 -5.23 -28.59 -3.72
CA ALA A 106 -3.91 -28.01 -3.92
C ALA A 106 -3.27 -28.65 -5.15
N ILE A 107 -2.66 -27.80 -5.96
CA ILE A 107 -1.97 -28.13 -7.22
C ILE A 107 -0.61 -28.74 -6.85
N GLY A 108 -0.40 -30.03 -7.15
CA GLY A 108 0.90 -30.71 -6.97
C GLY A 108 1.22 -31.23 -5.55
N VAL A 109 0.22 -31.43 -4.69
CA VAL A 109 0.38 -32.12 -3.38
C VAL A 109 -0.20 -33.54 -3.43
N ASP A 110 0.25 -34.41 -2.52
CA ASP A 110 -0.21 -35.79 -2.48
C ASP A 110 -1.71 -35.84 -2.11
N GLY A 111 -2.55 -36.31 -3.05
CA GLY A 111 -4.01 -36.24 -2.97
C GLY A 111 -4.64 -34.96 -3.55
N GLY A 112 -3.86 -34.01 -4.09
CA GLY A 112 -4.31 -32.78 -4.75
C GLY A 112 -4.88 -32.97 -6.16
N PHE A 113 -5.31 -31.90 -6.83
CA PHE A 113 -5.59 -31.96 -8.28
C PHE A 113 -4.34 -32.46 -9.01
N ASP A 114 -4.51 -33.46 -9.88
CA ASP A 114 -3.46 -33.87 -10.80
C ASP A 114 -3.06 -32.65 -11.61
N ASN A 115 -1.90 -32.08 -11.30
CA ASN A 115 -1.25 -31.21 -12.24
C ASN A 115 -1.02 -32.10 -13.46
N ASN A 116 -1.54 -31.72 -14.63
CA ASN A 116 -1.02 -32.23 -15.91
C ASN A 116 0.46 -31.81 -16.12
N GLU A 117 1.19 -31.52 -15.05
CA GLU A 117 2.62 -31.37 -15.03
C GLU A 117 3.23 -32.76 -15.27
N PRO A 118 4.25 -32.84 -16.13
CA PRO A 118 4.92 -34.10 -16.33
C PRO A 118 5.52 -34.61 -15.02
N GLU A 119 5.38 -35.90 -14.72
CA GLU A 119 6.28 -36.54 -13.73
C GLU A 119 7.72 -36.39 -14.24
N TYR A 120 8.66 -36.03 -13.36
CA TYR A 120 10.08 -35.93 -13.69
C TYR A 120 10.88 -36.96 -12.87
N ASP A 121 11.80 -37.64 -13.52
CA ASP A 121 12.81 -38.46 -12.85
C ASP A 121 14.02 -37.57 -12.52
N GLU A 122 14.44 -37.57 -11.25
CA GLU A 122 15.62 -36.85 -10.79
C GLU A 122 16.84 -37.76 -10.83
N THR A 123 17.93 -37.27 -11.44
CA THR A 123 19.21 -37.96 -11.48
C THR A 123 20.25 -37.15 -10.71
N TYR A 124 20.97 -37.82 -9.81
CA TYR A 124 22.00 -37.21 -8.97
C TYR A 124 23.37 -37.80 -9.29
N SER A 125 24.38 -36.93 -9.39
CA SER A 125 25.75 -37.36 -9.63
C SER A 125 26.74 -36.39 -8.97
N VAL A 126 27.86 -36.90 -8.47
CA VAL A 126 28.94 -36.06 -7.94
C VAL A 126 29.92 -35.78 -9.08
N VAL A 127 30.15 -34.51 -9.38
CA VAL A 127 31.01 -34.06 -10.48
C VAL A 127 32.25 -33.36 -9.91
N ILE A 128 33.41 -33.69 -10.46
CA ILE A 128 34.71 -33.12 -10.05
C ILE A 128 35.32 -32.31 -11.22
N LEU A 129 35.51 -31.01 -10.99
CA LEU A 129 36.17 -30.07 -11.92
C LEU A 129 37.70 -30.06 -11.72
N PRO A 130 38.50 -29.76 -12.77
CA PRO A 130 38.10 -29.25 -14.10
C PRO A 130 37.73 -30.35 -15.12
N ASN A 131 37.99 -31.63 -14.83
CA ASN A 131 37.86 -32.73 -15.80
C ASN A 131 36.41 -33.23 -15.99
N TYR A 132 35.42 -32.65 -15.32
CA TYR A 132 34.03 -33.10 -15.30
C TYR A 132 33.89 -34.60 -15.00
N ALA A 133 34.69 -35.10 -14.06
CA ALA A 133 34.67 -36.52 -13.71
C ALA A 133 33.42 -36.82 -12.88
N THR A 134 32.53 -37.67 -13.40
CA THR A 134 31.19 -37.92 -12.85
C THR A 134 31.13 -39.25 -12.11
N LEU A 135 30.61 -39.23 -10.89
CA LEU A 135 30.35 -40.41 -10.06
C LEU A 135 28.83 -40.51 -9.81
N PRO A 136 28.19 -41.67 -10.08
CA PRO A 136 26.75 -41.82 -9.87
C PRO A 136 26.40 -41.83 -8.38
N PHE A 137 25.24 -41.26 -8.04
CA PHE A 137 24.66 -41.30 -6.70
C PHE A 137 23.23 -41.85 -6.77
N PRO A 138 22.81 -42.75 -5.86
CA PRO A 138 23.54 -43.28 -4.70
C PRO A 138 24.56 -44.38 -5.06
N SER A 139 25.75 -44.36 -4.44
CA SER A 139 26.77 -45.41 -4.58
C SER A 139 27.46 -45.67 -3.24
N VAL A 140 27.68 -46.96 -2.93
CA VAL A 140 28.35 -47.43 -1.70
C VAL A 140 29.85 -47.14 -1.72
N GLU A 141 30.42 -46.90 -2.92
CA GLU A 141 31.84 -46.64 -3.09
C GLU A 141 32.25 -45.22 -2.66
N LEU A 142 31.29 -44.30 -2.54
CA LEU A 142 31.54 -42.91 -2.17
C LEU A 142 31.94 -42.78 -0.68
N PRO A 143 32.88 -41.87 -0.34
CA PRO A 143 33.26 -41.62 1.05
C PRO A 143 32.06 -41.19 1.90
N GLU A 144 32.00 -41.65 3.15
CA GLU A 144 30.89 -41.40 4.07
C GLU A 144 30.57 -39.90 4.23
N LYS A 145 31.61 -39.06 4.32
CA LYS A 145 31.46 -37.61 4.41
C LYS A 145 30.72 -37.00 3.21
N VAL A 146 30.98 -37.50 1.99
CA VAL A 146 30.32 -37.02 0.76
C VAL A 146 28.88 -37.49 0.73
N ARG A 147 28.63 -38.75 1.09
CA ARG A 147 27.27 -39.31 1.17
C ARG A 147 26.41 -38.54 2.16
N LEU A 148 26.92 -38.28 3.38
CA LEU A 148 26.22 -37.49 4.39
C LEU A 148 25.97 -36.05 3.94
N ALA A 149 26.93 -35.41 3.26
CA ALA A 149 26.74 -34.07 2.72
C ALA A 149 25.65 -34.03 1.63
N VAL A 150 25.65 -34.99 0.69
CA VAL A 150 24.65 -35.09 -0.38
C VAL A 150 23.27 -35.42 0.20
N ASP A 151 23.18 -36.40 1.10
CA ASP A 151 21.92 -36.76 1.78
C ASP A 151 21.37 -35.55 2.53
N ALA A 152 22.21 -34.78 3.24
CA ALA A 152 21.80 -33.56 3.93
C ALA A 152 21.33 -32.46 2.96
N VAL A 153 21.97 -32.28 1.80
CA VAL A 153 21.53 -31.33 0.76
C VAL A 153 20.18 -31.74 0.15
N LEU A 154 19.97 -33.04 -0.07
CA LEU A 154 18.72 -33.57 -0.63
C LEU A 154 17.57 -33.49 0.39
N LEU A 155 17.83 -33.87 1.65
CA LEU A 155 16.88 -33.83 2.76
C LEU A 155 16.56 -32.41 3.23
N ALA A 156 17.50 -31.48 3.12
CA ALA A 156 17.24 -30.09 3.44
C ALA A 156 16.07 -29.58 2.60
N GLU A 157 15.03 -29.08 3.24
CA GLU A 157 14.03 -28.27 2.56
C GLU A 157 14.78 -27.14 1.87
N GLY A 158 14.72 -27.10 0.54
CA GLY A 158 15.41 -26.05 -0.22
C GLY A 158 14.99 -24.69 0.36
N ALA A 159 15.90 -23.72 0.40
CA ALA A 159 15.61 -22.39 0.97
C ALA A 159 14.27 -21.84 0.45
N GLU A 160 13.98 -22.13 -0.82
CA GLU A 160 12.75 -21.80 -1.54
C GLU A 160 11.48 -22.52 -1.03
N ARG A 161 11.53 -23.80 -0.64
CA ARG A 161 10.34 -24.51 -0.10
C ARG A 161 10.04 -24.05 1.31
N LYS A 162 11.07 -23.71 2.10
CA LYS A 162 10.91 -23.10 3.42
C LYS A 162 10.31 -21.69 3.31
N GLU A 163 10.70 -20.92 2.30
CA GLU A 163 10.11 -19.60 1.96
C GLU A 163 8.69 -19.71 1.40
N GLN A 164 8.41 -20.69 0.53
CA GLN A 164 7.05 -20.98 0.05
C GLN A 164 6.17 -21.46 1.21
N LEU A 165 6.61 -22.42 2.03
CA LEU A 165 5.85 -22.85 3.21
C LEU A 165 5.64 -21.69 4.19
N ALA A 166 6.63 -20.81 4.39
CA ALA A 166 6.47 -19.57 5.16
C ALA A 166 5.42 -18.62 4.55
N SER A 167 5.33 -18.55 3.22
CA SER A 167 4.31 -17.76 2.50
C SER A 167 2.88 -18.30 2.69
N TRP A 168 2.73 -19.61 2.86
CA TRP A 168 1.43 -20.24 3.18
C TRP A 168 1.14 -20.25 4.69
N THR A 169 2.15 -20.14 5.56
CA THR A 169 2.00 -20.22 7.02
C THR A 169 1.92 -18.88 7.75
N THR A 170 1.85 -17.75 7.03
CA THR A 170 1.64 -16.45 7.69
C THR A 170 0.21 -16.30 8.24
N ASP A 171 -0.75 -17.04 7.68
CA ASP A 171 -2.07 -17.24 8.30
C ASP A 171 -2.21 -18.70 8.73
N LYS A 172 -1.43 -19.14 9.74
CA LYS A 172 -1.92 -20.25 10.55
C LYS A 172 -3.25 -19.81 11.13
N LEU A 173 -4.33 -20.35 10.58
CA LEU A 173 -5.69 -20.17 11.07
C LEU A 173 -5.65 -20.25 12.60
N LYS A 174 -6.10 -19.19 13.26
CA LYS A 174 -6.04 -19.13 14.72
C LYS A 174 -6.99 -20.17 15.26
N ILE A 175 -6.55 -20.90 16.28
CA ILE A 175 -7.45 -21.80 17.02
C ILE A 175 -8.55 -20.92 17.62
N SER A 176 -9.81 -21.23 17.32
CA SER A 176 -10.92 -20.44 17.83
C SER A 176 -10.96 -20.49 19.36
N SER A 177 -11.21 -19.34 19.98
CA SER A 177 -11.43 -19.28 21.43
C SER A 177 -12.68 -20.07 21.87
N TYR A 178 -13.58 -20.41 20.94
CA TYR A 178 -14.84 -21.11 21.18
C TYR A 178 -14.76 -22.62 20.93
N ALA A 179 -13.72 -23.12 20.26
CA ALA A 179 -13.59 -24.53 19.88
C ALA A 179 -13.65 -25.48 21.09
N MET A 180 -12.89 -25.19 22.15
CA MET A 180 -12.79 -26.09 23.32
C MET A 180 -13.99 -26.05 24.26
N ASN A 181 -14.83 -25.01 24.19
CA ASN A 181 -15.95 -24.79 25.11
C ASN A 181 -17.30 -24.74 24.38
N LEU A 182 -17.36 -25.25 23.15
CA LEU A 182 -18.57 -25.21 22.34
C LEU A 182 -19.63 -26.11 22.97
N GLN A 183 -20.76 -25.54 23.36
CA GLN A 183 -21.91 -26.30 23.83
C GLN A 183 -22.72 -26.76 22.63
N GLN A 184 -22.89 -28.06 22.45
CA GLN A 184 -23.76 -28.64 21.42
C GLN A 184 -25.10 -29.04 22.05
N ASN A 185 -26.19 -28.54 21.48
CA ASN A 185 -27.53 -28.79 21.97
C ASN A 185 -28.09 -30.04 21.28
N ASP A 186 -28.52 -31.02 22.07
CA ASP A 186 -29.18 -32.21 21.54
C ASP A 186 -30.62 -31.90 21.14
N ASN A 187 -30.78 -31.50 19.88
CA ASN A 187 -32.07 -31.20 19.26
C ASN A 187 -32.65 -32.40 18.49
N GLY A 188 -32.03 -33.58 18.57
CA GLY A 188 -32.42 -34.76 17.77
C GLY A 188 -32.18 -34.61 16.25
N VAL A 189 -31.35 -33.66 15.84
CA VAL A 189 -31.04 -33.37 14.43
C VAL A 189 -29.90 -34.28 13.97
N ILE A 190 -30.19 -35.16 13.00
CA ILE A 190 -29.18 -35.99 12.32
C ILE A 190 -29.00 -35.41 10.91
N VAL A 191 -27.78 -35.00 10.59
CA VAL A 191 -27.47 -34.37 9.31
C VAL A 191 -27.17 -35.47 8.28
N PRO A 192 -27.90 -35.53 7.14
CA PRO A 192 -27.62 -36.52 6.10
C PRO A 192 -26.26 -36.26 5.45
N PRO A 193 -25.61 -37.26 4.83
CA PRO A 193 -24.28 -37.11 4.22
C PRO A 193 -24.27 -36.37 2.88
N SER A 194 -25.43 -36.12 2.26
CA SER A 194 -25.56 -35.34 1.02
C SER A 194 -26.99 -34.82 0.83
N GLY A 195 -27.19 -33.95 -0.18
CA GLY A 195 -28.51 -33.41 -0.51
C GLY A 195 -28.96 -32.25 0.39
N TRP A 196 -28.01 -31.51 0.96
CA TRP A 196 -28.29 -30.40 1.86
C TRP A 196 -28.99 -29.24 1.14
N LYS A 197 -29.88 -28.59 1.88
CA LYS A 197 -30.61 -27.40 1.44
C LYS A 197 -30.70 -26.45 2.61
N CYS A 198 -30.63 -25.15 2.33
CA CYS A 198 -30.84 -24.14 3.35
C CYS A 198 -32.23 -24.30 4.00
N SER A 199 -32.31 -24.31 5.33
CA SER A 199 -33.58 -24.45 6.04
C SER A 199 -34.54 -23.26 5.84
N LYS A 200 -34.04 -22.09 5.40
CA LYS A 200 -34.82 -20.87 5.19
C LYS A 200 -35.09 -20.53 3.71
N CYS A 201 -34.37 -21.13 2.75
CA CYS A 201 -34.55 -20.82 1.32
C CYS A 201 -34.17 -21.97 0.39
N ASP A 202 -34.28 -21.76 -0.92
CA ASP A 202 -34.09 -22.82 -1.90
C ASP A 202 -32.64 -23.08 -2.34
N LYS A 203 -31.64 -22.44 -1.70
CA LYS A 203 -30.23 -22.63 -2.04
C LYS A 203 -29.72 -24.01 -1.59
N THR A 204 -28.99 -24.66 -2.49
CA THR A 204 -28.33 -25.96 -2.31
C THR A 204 -26.80 -25.86 -2.23
N GLU A 205 -26.24 -24.66 -2.45
CA GLU A 205 -24.80 -24.40 -2.51
C GLU A 205 -24.40 -23.33 -1.48
N ASN A 206 -23.12 -23.33 -1.06
CA ASN A 206 -22.56 -22.41 -0.06
C ASN A 206 -23.35 -22.47 1.27
N LEU A 207 -23.48 -23.70 1.78
CA LEU A 207 -24.23 -24.01 2.99
C LEU A 207 -23.28 -24.17 4.18
N TRP A 208 -23.71 -23.62 5.30
CA TRP A 208 -22.98 -23.60 6.57
C TRP A 208 -23.80 -24.34 7.61
N LEU A 209 -23.19 -25.35 8.22
CA LEU A 209 -23.72 -26.10 9.35
C LEU A 209 -23.27 -25.44 10.64
N ASN A 210 -24.21 -24.99 11.45
CA ASN A 210 -23.88 -24.48 12.78
C ASN A 210 -23.53 -25.63 13.72
N LEU A 211 -22.35 -25.55 14.36
CA LEU A 211 -21.82 -26.64 15.19
C LEU A 211 -22.50 -26.74 16.57
N THR A 212 -23.34 -25.77 16.96
CA THR A 212 -24.07 -25.79 18.24
C THR A 212 -25.44 -26.48 18.13
N ASP A 213 -26.21 -26.23 17.07
CA ASP A 213 -27.60 -26.70 16.99
C ASP A 213 -27.94 -27.56 15.76
N GLY A 214 -26.98 -27.73 14.84
CA GLY A 214 -27.11 -28.60 13.67
C GLY A 214 -27.90 -27.98 12.52
N MET A 215 -28.20 -26.68 12.55
CA MET A 215 -28.95 -26.00 11.50
C MET A 215 -28.10 -25.74 10.25
N ILE A 216 -28.68 -25.97 9.06
CA ILE A 216 -28.02 -25.79 7.76
C ILE A 216 -28.54 -24.55 7.05
N LEU A 217 -27.68 -23.56 6.83
CA LEU A 217 -28.08 -22.25 6.34
C LEU A 217 -27.13 -21.72 5.28
N CYS A 218 -27.63 -20.95 4.32
CA CYS A 218 -26.78 -20.39 3.26
C CYS A 218 -25.91 -19.24 3.79
N GLY A 219 -24.72 -19.10 3.20
CA GLY A 219 -23.72 -18.10 3.56
C GLY A 219 -24.10 -16.64 3.27
N ARG A 220 -23.11 -15.75 3.36
CA ARG A 220 -23.31 -14.30 3.17
C ARG A 220 -23.65 -13.95 1.72
N LYS A 221 -24.43 -12.89 1.54
CA LYS A 221 -24.74 -12.29 0.25
C LYS A 221 -23.64 -11.30 -0.13
N ASN A 222 -23.05 -11.47 -1.32
CA ASN A 222 -22.07 -10.55 -1.84
C ASN A 222 -22.74 -9.31 -2.45
N TRP A 223 -21.96 -8.25 -2.65
CA TRP A 223 -22.44 -6.97 -3.20
C TRP A 223 -22.85 -7.04 -4.68
N ASP A 224 -22.41 -8.07 -5.38
CA ASP A 224 -22.69 -8.40 -6.79
C ASP A 224 -23.90 -9.35 -6.95
N GLY A 225 -24.63 -9.62 -5.86
CA GLY A 225 -25.78 -10.53 -5.84
C GLY A 225 -25.45 -12.02 -5.81
N THR A 226 -24.17 -12.41 -5.90
CA THR A 226 -23.72 -13.80 -5.81
C THR A 226 -23.56 -14.26 -4.35
N GLY A 227 -23.38 -15.57 -4.12
CA GLY A 227 -23.23 -16.14 -2.77
C GLY A 227 -24.55 -16.63 -2.16
N GLY A 228 -24.68 -16.49 -0.83
CA GLY A 228 -25.86 -16.90 -0.08
C GLY A 228 -26.83 -15.73 0.19
N ASN A 229 -27.83 -15.96 1.05
CA ASN A 229 -28.86 -14.97 1.41
C ASN A 229 -28.72 -14.50 2.88
N ASN A 230 -27.52 -14.52 3.46
CA ASN A 230 -27.23 -14.12 4.85
C ASN A 230 -27.89 -14.95 5.98
N HIS A 231 -28.66 -16.01 5.66
CA HIS A 231 -29.35 -16.79 6.68
C HIS A 231 -28.45 -17.36 7.78
N ALA A 232 -27.21 -17.77 7.47
CA ALA A 232 -26.30 -18.31 8.48
C ALA A 232 -25.81 -17.24 9.48
N VAL A 233 -25.55 -16.01 9.00
CA VAL A 233 -25.15 -14.89 9.87
C VAL A 233 -26.34 -14.32 10.66
N GLU A 234 -27.55 -14.32 10.08
CA GLU A 234 -28.79 -13.97 10.80
C GLU A 234 -29.06 -14.95 11.93
N HIS A 235 -28.91 -16.25 11.66
CA HIS A 235 -29.07 -17.28 12.68
C HIS A 235 -28.08 -17.12 13.83
N TYR A 236 -26.82 -16.76 13.55
CA TYR A 236 -25.87 -16.38 14.59
C TYR A 236 -26.34 -15.14 15.38
N LYS A 237 -26.86 -14.09 14.73
CA LYS A 237 -27.37 -12.89 15.43
C LYS A 237 -28.53 -13.22 16.38
N ASP A 238 -29.38 -14.16 15.99
CA ASP A 238 -30.55 -14.59 16.76
C ASP A 238 -30.14 -15.48 17.94
N THR A 239 -29.34 -16.52 17.68
CA THR A 239 -28.99 -17.58 18.64
C THR A 239 -27.74 -17.29 19.46
N GLY A 240 -26.77 -16.58 18.89
CA GLY A 240 -25.44 -16.37 19.46
C GLY A 240 -24.48 -17.55 19.28
N TYR A 241 -24.80 -18.53 18.42
CA TYR A 241 -23.99 -19.74 18.24
C TYR A 241 -22.74 -19.49 17.37
N PRO A 242 -21.53 -19.63 17.93
CA PRO A 242 -20.34 -18.94 17.42
C PRO A 242 -19.71 -19.58 16.18
N LEU A 243 -19.75 -20.92 16.06
CA LEU A 243 -18.99 -21.65 15.05
C LEU A 243 -19.91 -22.31 14.03
N ALA A 244 -19.54 -22.19 12.76
CA ALA A 244 -20.16 -22.95 11.67
C ALA A 244 -19.10 -23.52 10.73
N VAL A 245 -19.35 -24.73 10.23
CA VAL A 245 -18.51 -25.41 9.26
C VAL A 245 -19.19 -25.39 7.89
N LYS A 246 -18.43 -25.16 6.83
CA LYS A 246 -18.97 -25.15 5.47
C LYS A 246 -19.18 -26.58 4.96
N LEU A 247 -20.43 -26.91 4.66
CA LEU A 247 -20.79 -28.20 4.08
C LEU A 247 -20.18 -28.34 2.69
N GLY A 248 -19.65 -29.52 2.36
CA GLY A 248 -18.92 -29.77 1.13
C GLY A 248 -17.41 -29.49 1.20
N THR A 249 -16.90 -28.88 2.29
CA THR A 249 -15.45 -28.75 2.55
C THR A 249 -14.90 -29.80 3.52
N ILE A 250 -15.77 -30.59 4.15
CA ILE A 250 -15.41 -31.62 5.14
C ILE A 250 -14.80 -32.83 4.42
N THR A 251 -13.61 -33.26 4.85
CA THR A 251 -12.91 -34.45 4.33
C THR A 251 -12.35 -35.31 5.47
N ALA A 252 -11.67 -36.41 5.13
CA ALA A 252 -10.92 -37.22 6.09
C ALA A 252 -9.82 -36.42 6.82
N ASP A 253 -9.31 -35.35 6.19
CA ASP A 253 -8.43 -34.36 6.84
C ASP A 253 -9.27 -33.22 7.43
N LEU A 254 -9.44 -33.24 8.76
CA LEU A 254 -10.28 -32.29 9.49
C LEU A 254 -9.63 -30.89 9.57
N GLU A 255 -8.32 -30.77 9.36
CA GLU A 255 -7.63 -29.48 9.31
C GLU A 255 -7.93 -28.71 8.00
N ALA A 256 -8.39 -29.42 6.96
CA ALA A 256 -8.73 -28.85 5.66
C ALA A 256 -10.17 -28.34 5.54
N ALA A 257 -11.01 -28.57 6.56
CA ALA A 257 -12.40 -28.13 6.57
C ALA A 257 -12.51 -26.62 6.88
N ASP A 258 -13.38 -25.90 6.17
CA ASP A 258 -13.56 -24.46 6.36
C ASP A 258 -14.50 -24.20 7.54
N VAL A 259 -13.91 -23.79 8.67
CA VAL A 259 -14.64 -23.42 9.90
C VAL A 259 -14.58 -21.92 10.06
N TYR A 260 -15.74 -21.30 10.23
CA TYR A 260 -15.89 -19.86 10.41
C TYR A 260 -16.38 -19.53 11.82
N SER A 261 -15.74 -18.54 12.43
CA SER A 261 -16.14 -17.99 13.71
C SER A 261 -16.85 -16.65 13.51
N TYR A 262 -18.15 -16.61 13.75
CA TYR A 262 -18.92 -15.37 13.65
C TYR A 262 -18.54 -14.29 14.67
N PRO A 263 -18.15 -14.61 15.92
CA PRO A 263 -17.65 -13.61 16.86
C PRO A 263 -16.29 -13.03 16.49
N GLU A 264 -15.40 -13.85 15.92
CA GLU A 264 -14.05 -13.45 15.52
C GLU A 264 -14.03 -12.84 14.10
N ASP A 265 -15.11 -13.04 13.33
CA ASP A 265 -15.31 -12.62 11.93
C ASP A 265 -14.15 -13.06 11.01
N ASP A 266 -13.64 -14.28 11.26
CA ASP A 266 -12.45 -14.84 10.63
C ASP A 266 -12.60 -16.36 10.47
N SER A 267 -11.83 -16.95 9.54
CA SER A 267 -11.70 -18.41 9.43
C SER A 267 -10.77 -18.92 10.54
N VAL A 268 -11.15 -20.03 11.17
CA VAL A 268 -10.52 -20.52 12.40
C VAL A 268 -10.27 -22.02 12.35
N LEU A 269 -9.37 -22.51 13.20
CA LEU A 269 -9.23 -23.94 13.44
C LEU A 269 -10.08 -24.38 14.63
N ASP A 270 -10.74 -25.51 14.47
CA ASP A 270 -11.41 -26.24 15.54
C ASP A 270 -10.71 -27.59 15.77
N PRO A 271 -9.83 -27.70 16.79
CA PRO A 271 -9.14 -28.94 17.12
C PRO A 271 -10.09 -30.09 17.52
N MET A 272 -11.35 -29.78 17.85
CA MET A 272 -12.37 -30.75 18.26
C MET A 272 -13.42 -31.01 17.18
N LEU A 273 -13.19 -30.55 15.95
CA LEU A 273 -14.16 -30.62 14.86
C LEU A 273 -14.72 -32.03 14.63
N GLY A 274 -13.86 -33.06 14.72
CA GLY A 274 -14.30 -34.46 14.58
C GLY A 274 -15.34 -34.88 15.62
N GLN A 275 -15.22 -34.40 16.87
CA GLN A 275 -16.19 -34.67 17.92
C GLN A 275 -17.48 -33.86 17.69
N HIS A 276 -17.35 -32.60 17.26
CA HIS A 276 -18.50 -31.75 16.97
C HIS A 276 -19.33 -32.26 15.79
N LEU A 277 -18.70 -32.82 14.76
CA LEU A 277 -19.37 -33.44 13.62
C LEU A 277 -20.02 -34.77 13.99
N ALA A 278 -19.35 -35.59 14.80
CA ALA A 278 -19.88 -36.88 15.27
C ALA A 278 -21.18 -36.71 16.08
N PHE A 279 -21.33 -35.60 16.81
CA PHE A 279 -22.55 -35.27 17.55
C PHE A 279 -23.79 -35.19 16.65
N PHE A 280 -23.66 -34.71 15.42
CA PHE A 280 -24.76 -34.63 14.44
C PHE A 280 -24.85 -35.85 13.52
N GLY A 281 -24.12 -36.92 13.82
CA GLY A 281 -24.12 -38.17 13.06
C GLY A 281 -23.34 -38.11 11.74
N ILE A 282 -22.41 -37.16 11.58
CA ILE A 282 -21.60 -37.01 10.37
C ILE A 282 -20.30 -37.82 10.53
N ASP A 283 -20.15 -38.91 9.78
CA ASP A 283 -18.89 -39.65 9.65
C ASP A 283 -18.01 -39.04 8.55
N PHE A 284 -17.03 -38.25 8.98
CA PHE A 284 -16.10 -37.54 8.12
C PHE A 284 -15.19 -38.46 7.29
N SER A 285 -15.03 -39.73 7.69
CA SER A 285 -14.19 -40.72 6.98
C SER A 285 -14.69 -41.05 5.57
N SER A 286 -15.99 -40.84 5.32
CA SER A 286 -16.67 -41.18 4.06
C SER A 286 -16.89 -39.98 3.13
N LEU A 287 -16.65 -38.76 3.62
CA LEU A 287 -16.93 -37.52 2.89
C LEU A 287 -15.73 -37.10 2.02
N GLN A 288 -16.03 -36.65 0.81
CA GLN A 288 -15.08 -36.06 -0.13
C GLN A 288 -15.43 -34.60 -0.33
N LYS A 289 -14.42 -33.76 -0.62
CA LYS A 289 -14.62 -32.33 -0.87
C LYS A 289 -15.45 -32.14 -2.15
N THR A 290 -16.61 -31.52 -2.03
CA THR A 290 -17.54 -31.21 -3.14
C THR A 290 -17.68 -29.71 -3.40
N GLU A 291 -17.27 -28.86 -2.46
CA GLU A 291 -17.29 -27.40 -2.59
C GLU A 291 -15.90 -26.78 -2.29
N MET A 292 -15.61 -25.64 -2.92
CA MET A 292 -14.41 -24.84 -2.64
C MET A 292 -14.51 -24.15 -1.27
N THR A 293 -13.39 -23.95 -0.58
CA THR A 293 -13.34 -23.12 0.64
C THR A 293 -13.63 -21.65 0.31
N THR A 294 -13.89 -20.84 1.33
CA THR A 294 -14.15 -19.40 1.14
C THR A 294 -12.95 -18.69 0.51
N ALA A 295 -11.73 -19.00 0.95
CA ALA A 295 -10.49 -18.47 0.39
C ALA A 295 -10.25 -18.94 -1.06
N GLU A 296 -10.50 -20.21 -1.37
CA GLU A 296 -10.39 -20.75 -2.74
C GLU A 296 -11.38 -20.09 -3.69
N ARG A 297 -12.61 -19.81 -3.23
CA ARG A 297 -13.63 -19.16 -4.04
C ARG A 297 -13.30 -17.69 -4.29
N GLU A 298 -12.73 -16.97 -3.33
CA GLU A 298 -12.24 -15.61 -3.50
C GLU A 298 -11.04 -15.55 -4.46
N LEU A 299 -10.14 -16.54 -4.37
CA LEU A 299 -9.04 -16.70 -5.30
C LEU A 299 -9.57 -16.95 -6.72
N ASP A 300 -10.47 -17.92 -6.89
CA ASP A 300 -11.06 -18.30 -8.18
C ASP A 300 -11.86 -17.14 -8.80
N GLN A 301 -12.59 -16.38 -7.99
CA GLN A 301 -13.25 -15.14 -8.42
C GLN A 301 -12.22 -14.10 -8.87
N ASN A 302 -11.14 -13.88 -8.13
CA ASN A 302 -10.11 -12.92 -8.55
C ASN A 302 -9.42 -13.37 -9.85
N THR A 303 -9.06 -14.65 -9.99
CA THR A 303 -8.48 -15.16 -11.23
C THR A 303 -9.47 -15.09 -12.40
N ASN A 304 -10.70 -15.58 -12.25
CA ASN A 304 -11.66 -15.67 -13.36
C ASN A 304 -12.30 -14.33 -13.73
N PHE A 305 -12.44 -13.41 -12.77
CA PHE A 305 -12.97 -12.07 -13.02
C PHE A 305 -11.96 -11.19 -13.80
N ASP A 306 -10.66 -11.43 -13.63
CA ASP A 306 -9.61 -10.70 -14.35
C ASP A 306 -9.33 -11.25 -15.76
N TRP A 307 -9.43 -12.57 -15.99
CA TRP A 307 -9.18 -13.14 -17.33
C TRP A 307 -10.17 -12.62 -18.39
N ASN A 308 -11.46 -12.55 -18.05
CA ASN A 308 -12.50 -12.11 -18.99
C ASN A 308 -12.53 -10.59 -19.22
N ARG A 309 -11.88 -9.80 -18.35
CA ARG A 309 -11.86 -8.34 -18.41
C ARG A 309 -10.60 -7.78 -19.07
N ILE A 310 -9.51 -8.56 -19.06
CA ILE A 310 -8.24 -8.25 -19.75
C ILE A 310 -8.27 -8.76 -21.20
N GLN A 311 -8.93 -9.88 -21.48
CA GLN A 311 -9.28 -10.24 -22.86
C GLN A 311 -10.45 -9.38 -23.33
N GLU A 312 -10.22 -8.57 -24.37
CA GLU A 312 -11.31 -8.12 -25.23
C GLU A 312 -12.16 -9.35 -25.55
N SER A 313 -13.43 -9.30 -25.16
CA SER A 313 -14.44 -10.34 -25.32
C SER A 313 -14.19 -11.24 -26.55
N GLY A 314 -13.58 -12.41 -26.30
CA GLY A 314 -13.46 -13.49 -27.28
C GLY A 314 -12.35 -13.42 -28.33
N GLN A 315 -11.36 -12.53 -28.25
CA GLN A 315 -10.20 -12.56 -29.17
C GLN A 315 -8.95 -13.21 -28.56
N GLU A 316 -8.41 -14.23 -29.24
CA GLU A 316 -7.14 -14.86 -28.92
C GLU A 316 -5.99 -13.98 -29.42
N VAL A 317 -5.19 -13.49 -28.47
CA VAL A 317 -4.10 -12.56 -28.72
C VAL A 317 -2.81 -13.33 -29.02
N GLU A 318 -2.06 -12.94 -30.07
CA GLU A 318 -0.83 -13.64 -30.49
C GLU A 318 0.30 -13.50 -29.43
N PRO A 319 0.91 -14.62 -29.00
CA PRO A 319 2.05 -14.61 -28.09
C PRO A 319 3.32 -14.12 -28.80
N VAL A 320 4.14 -13.33 -28.10
CA VAL A 320 5.40 -12.80 -28.64
C VAL A 320 6.58 -13.48 -27.97
N PHE A 321 7.58 -13.87 -28.77
CA PHE A 321 8.79 -14.51 -28.30
C PHE A 321 10.03 -13.75 -28.77
N GLY A 322 11.12 -13.85 -28.03
CA GLY A 322 12.43 -13.31 -28.40
C GLY A 322 13.08 -12.40 -27.36
N PRO A 323 14.20 -11.75 -27.71
CA PRO A 323 14.93 -10.88 -26.80
C PRO A 323 14.07 -9.70 -26.36
N GLY A 324 13.97 -9.47 -25.04
CA GLY A 324 13.16 -8.39 -24.47
C GLY A 324 11.65 -8.67 -24.39
N TYR A 325 11.22 -9.90 -24.72
CA TYR A 325 9.83 -10.35 -24.65
C TYR A 325 9.57 -11.44 -23.60
N THR A 326 10.52 -11.66 -22.68
CA THR A 326 10.38 -12.65 -21.61
C THR A 326 9.34 -12.23 -20.56
N GLY A 327 8.38 -13.10 -20.21
CA GLY A 327 7.45 -12.90 -19.09
C GLY A 327 8.05 -13.21 -17.70
N LEU A 328 7.49 -12.61 -16.65
CA LEU A 328 7.88 -12.81 -15.25
C LEU A 328 6.80 -13.62 -14.51
N VAL A 329 7.17 -14.78 -13.97
CA VAL A 329 6.22 -15.67 -13.28
C VAL A 329 5.75 -15.02 -11.97
N ASN A 330 4.43 -15.06 -11.73
CA ASN A 330 3.83 -14.56 -10.50
C ASN A 330 4.22 -15.42 -9.29
N LEU A 331 4.75 -14.80 -8.24
CA LEU A 331 5.21 -15.45 -7.00
C LEU A 331 4.16 -15.39 -5.87
N GLY A 332 2.92 -15.02 -6.20
CA GLY A 332 1.88 -14.68 -5.23
C GLY A 332 1.84 -13.17 -5.04
N ASN A 333 0.89 -12.51 -5.71
CA ASN A 333 0.69 -11.05 -5.70
C ASN A 333 1.91 -10.22 -6.15
N SER A 334 2.83 -10.77 -6.94
CA SER A 334 4.05 -10.07 -7.38
C SER A 334 3.89 -9.28 -8.68
N CYS A 335 2.66 -9.05 -9.15
CA CYS A 335 2.39 -8.38 -10.42
C CYS A 335 2.85 -6.91 -10.43
N TYR A 336 2.84 -6.22 -9.28
CA TYR A 336 3.39 -4.87 -9.13
C TYR A 336 4.90 -4.82 -9.45
N LEU A 337 5.65 -5.83 -8.96
CA LEU A 337 7.08 -5.98 -9.22
C LEU A 337 7.30 -6.33 -10.69
N ALA A 338 6.53 -7.28 -11.21
CA ALA A 338 6.65 -7.72 -12.60
C ALA A 338 6.42 -6.55 -13.57
N ALA A 339 5.31 -5.82 -13.43
CA ALA A 339 4.97 -4.70 -14.29
C ALA A 339 6.02 -3.57 -14.22
N THR A 340 6.50 -3.24 -13.02
CA THR A 340 7.51 -2.21 -12.83
C THR A 340 8.85 -2.59 -13.46
N MET A 341 9.34 -3.81 -13.21
CA MET A 341 10.62 -4.26 -13.73
C MET A 341 10.63 -4.40 -15.26
N GLN A 342 9.51 -4.81 -15.87
CA GLN A 342 9.38 -4.86 -17.33
C GLN A 342 9.57 -3.48 -17.97
N VAL A 343 9.00 -2.44 -17.37
CA VAL A 343 9.12 -1.06 -17.87
C VAL A 343 10.53 -0.51 -17.64
N VAL A 344 11.05 -0.64 -16.41
CA VAL A 344 12.38 -0.13 -16.04
C VAL A 344 13.48 -0.75 -16.90
N LEU A 345 13.47 -2.08 -17.07
CA LEU A 345 14.45 -2.79 -17.89
C LEU A 345 14.21 -2.67 -19.39
N SER A 346 13.21 -1.90 -19.81
CA SER A 346 13.06 -1.46 -21.20
C SER A 346 13.71 -0.10 -21.46
N THR A 347 14.14 0.63 -20.41
CA THR A 347 14.81 1.93 -20.55
C THR A 347 16.28 1.75 -20.92
N HIS A 348 16.81 2.67 -21.74
CA HIS A 348 18.18 2.60 -22.23
C HIS A 348 19.20 2.63 -21.10
N SER A 349 19.02 3.50 -20.09
CA SER A 349 19.96 3.65 -18.97
C SER A 349 20.16 2.34 -18.18
N PHE A 350 19.06 1.64 -17.88
CA PHE A 350 19.12 0.37 -17.16
C PHE A 350 19.64 -0.77 -18.03
N CYS A 351 19.21 -0.86 -19.30
CA CYS A 351 19.77 -1.80 -20.28
C CYS A 351 21.27 -1.61 -20.48
N GLU A 352 21.73 -0.37 -20.57
CA GLU A 352 23.13 -0.06 -20.80
C GLU A 352 23.95 -0.46 -19.58
N ARG A 353 23.49 -0.12 -18.36
CA ARG A 353 24.21 -0.39 -17.11
C ARG A 353 24.30 -1.87 -16.75
N TYR A 354 23.18 -2.61 -16.81
CA TYR A 354 23.08 -3.98 -16.27
C TYR A 354 23.07 -5.09 -17.33
N TYR A 355 23.05 -4.75 -18.62
CA TYR A 355 23.10 -5.73 -19.70
C TYR A 355 24.22 -5.46 -20.72
N THR A 356 24.33 -4.23 -21.24
CA THR A 356 25.28 -3.92 -22.32
C THR A 356 26.71 -3.73 -21.82
N LYS A 357 26.91 -2.91 -20.78
CA LYS A 357 28.23 -2.61 -20.20
C LYS A 357 28.66 -3.63 -19.15
N GLN A 358 27.72 -4.25 -18.46
CA GLN A 358 27.99 -5.21 -17.39
C GLN A 358 27.68 -6.63 -17.84
N SER A 359 28.73 -7.46 -17.92
CA SER A 359 28.59 -8.90 -18.14
C SER A 359 28.30 -9.62 -16.82
N LEU A 360 27.63 -10.77 -16.90
CA LEU A 360 27.41 -11.64 -15.74
C LEU A 360 28.72 -12.04 -15.04
N LYS A 361 29.80 -12.23 -15.81
CA LYS A 361 31.13 -12.57 -15.26
C LYS A 361 31.71 -11.42 -14.42
N LEU A 362 31.68 -10.19 -14.95
CA LEU A 362 32.18 -9.02 -14.22
C LEU A 362 31.36 -8.74 -12.95
N ALA A 363 30.03 -8.90 -13.03
CA ALA A 363 29.16 -8.77 -11.87
C ALA A 363 29.51 -9.82 -10.80
N PHE A 364 29.72 -11.08 -11.20
CA PHE A 364 30.09 -12.16 -10.28
C PHE A 364 31.48 -12.01 -9.66
N GLU A 365 32.45 -11.46 -10.38
CA GLU A 365 33.79 -11.16 -9.86
C GLU A 365 33.77 -10.01 -8.84
N THR A 366 32.86 -9.05 -9.01
CA THR A 366 32.69 -7.91 -8.10
C THR A 366 31.84 -8.26 -6.87
N ALA A 367 30.91 -9.22 -7.04
CA ALA A 367 30.00 -9.64 -5.99
C ALA A 367 30.73 -10.27 -4.79
N PRO A 368 30.16 -10.17 -3.58
CA PRO A 368 30.67 -10.87 -2.39
C PRO A 368 30.67 -12.40 -2.57
N ALA A 369 31.20 -13.10 -1.57
CA ALA A 369 31.32 -14.56 -1.59
C ALA A 369 29.97 -15.25 -1.91
N ASP A 370 28.86 -14.71 -1.41
CA ASP A 370 27.51 -15.14 -1.76
C ASP A 370 26.86 -14.14 -2.74
N PRO A 371 26.69 -14.50 -4.03
CA PRO A 371 26.05 -13.64 -5.03
C PRO A 371 24.53 -13.51 -4.86
N THR A 372 23.88 -14.34 -4.03
CA THR A 372 22.42 -14.36 -3.87
C THR A 372 21.90 -13.20 -3.03
N VAL A 373 22.75 -12.63 -2.18
CA VAL A 373 22.43 -11.46 -1.33
C VAL A 373 22.82 -10.13 -1.97
N ASP A 374 23.56 -10.16 -3.09
CA ASP A 374 24.04 -8.95 -3.75
C ASP A 374 23.00 -8.37 -4.71
N PHE A 375 22.62 -7.12 -4.48
CA PHE A 375 21.61 -6.42 -5.26
C PHE A 375 22.03 -6.25 -6.73
N ASN A 376 23.27 -5.82 -6.98
CA ASN A 376 23.77 -5.58 -8.33
C ASN A 376 23.84 -6.88 -9.15
N MET A 377 24.29 -7.97 -8.54
CA MET A 377 24.30 -9.29 -9.17
C MET A 377 22.89 -9.78 -9.50
N GLN A 378 21.94 -9.70 -8.56
CA GLN A 378 20.57 -10.16 -8.80
C GLN A 378 19.84 -9.29 -9.84
N LEU A 379 20.10 -7.99 -9.87
CA LEU A 379 19.55 -7.09 -10.90
C LEU A 379 20.16 -7.37 -12.28
N THR A 380 21.46 -7.64 -12.35
CA THR A 380 22.14 -8.07 -13.60
C THR A 380 21.58 -9.41 -14.09
N LYS A 381 21.39 -10.38 -13.19
CA LYS A 381 20.75 -11.66 -13.50
C LYS A 381 19.35 -11.46 -14.09
N LEU A 382 18.53 -10.61 -13.48
CA LEU A 382 17.18 -10.30 -13.97
C LEU A 382 17.21 -9.62 -15.35
N ALA A 383 18.09 -8.65 -15.55
CA ALA A 383 18.25 -7.96 -16.84
C ALA A 383 18.65 -8.92 -17.97
N HIS A 384 19.63 -9.80 -17.73
CA HIS A 384 20.02 -10.83 -18.69
C HIS A 384 18.89 -11.84 -18.94
N GLY A 385 18.11 -12.21 -17.92
CA GLY A 385 16.94 -13.08 -18.07
C GLY A 385 15.86 -12.49 -18.98
N LEU A 386 15.60 -11.19 -18.86
CA LEU A 386 14.57 -10.50 -19.65
C LEU A 386 15.04 -10.14 -21.07
N LEU A 387 16.29 -9.69 -21.23
CA LEU A 387 16.78 -9.12 -22.48
C LEU A 387 17.46 -10.14 -23.41
N SER A 388 18.01 -11.24 -22.88
CA SER A 388 18.77 -12.21 -23.70
C SER A 388 17.92 -13.01 -24.69
N GLY A 389 16.63 -13.22 -24.39
CA GLY A 389 15.74 -14.09 -25.16
C GLY A 389 15.90 -15.60 -24.89
N LYS A 390 16.88 -16.02 -24.05
CA LYS A 390 17.10 -17.44 -23.69
C LYS A 390 15.85 -18.11 -23.10
N TYR A 391 15.05 -17.33 -22.36
CA TYR A 391 13.87 -17.80 -21.63
C TYR A 391 12.55 -17.43 -22.31
N SER A 392 12.60 -16.89 -23.54
CA SER A 392 11.44 -16.54 -24.36
C SER A 392 11.41 -17.42 -25.61
N ILE A 393 11.23 -18.73 -25.39
CA ILE A 393 11.15 -19.75 -26.45
C ILE A 393 9.76 -20.38 -26.38
N PRO A 394 9.08 -20.61 -27.52
CA PRO A 394 7.80 -21.30 -27.54
C PRO A 394 7.97 -22.76 -27.08
N SER A 395 7.18 -23.20 -26.11
CA SER A 395 7.10 -24.63 -25.79
C SER A 395 6.46 -25.39 -26.96
N LEU A 396 7.28 -26.12 -27.72
CA LEU A 396 6.78 -27.05 -28.73
C LEU A 396 6.23 -28.29 -28.02
N GLU A 397 4.94 -28.27 -27.68
CA GLU A 397 4.22 -29.52 -27.46
C GLU A 397 4.14 -30.25 -28.81
N LYS A 398 5.06 -31.20 -29.03
CA LYS A 398 4.97 -32.17 -30.13
C LYS A 398 3.77 -33.10 -29.87
N CYS A 399 2.58 -32.69 -30.27
CA CYS A 399 1.51 -33.63 -30.58
C CYS A 399 1.70 -34.08 -32.02
N GLU A 400 2.33 -35.24 -32.22
CA GLU A 400 2.27 -35.97 -33.49
C GLU A 400 0.84 -36.49 -33.70
N ARG A 401 -0.04 -35.65 -34.25
CA ARG A 401 -1.22 -36.12 -34.99
C ARG A 401 -1.35 -35.34 -36.29
N MET A 402 -0.95 -36.02 -37.36
CA MET A 402 -1.27 -35.67 -38.73
C MET A 402 -2.80 -35.52 -38.89
N ASN A 403 -3.21 -34.51 -39.64
CA ASN A 403 -4.54 -34.25 -40.23
C ASN A 403 -5.53 -33.38 -39.44
N SER A 404 -5.42 -32.06 -39.57
CA SER A 404 -6.50 -31.19 -40.12
C SER A 404 -6.04 -29.73 -40.10
N SER A 405 -6.29 -29.04 -41.20
CA SER A 405 -5.90 -27.65 -41.46
C SER A 405 -6.79 -26.66 -40.70
N SER A 406 -6.49 -26.38 -39.42
CA SER A 406 -6.88 -25.16 -38.68
C SER A 406 -6.57 -25.30 -37.18
N SER A 407 -5.31 -25.20 -36.78
CA SER A 407 -4.95 -25.15 -35.35
C SER A 407 -3.76 -24.22 -35.16
N ALA A 408 -4.03 -22.97 -34.79
CA ALA A 408 -3.01 -22.09 -34.23
C ALA A 408 -2.45 -22.80 -32.99
N ILE A 409 -1.15 -23.05 -33.02
CA ILE A 409 -0.41 -23.77 -31.98
C ILE A 409 -0.48 -22.91 -30.71
N ASN A 410 -1.04 -23.44 -29.61
CA ASN A 410 -1.04 -22.82 -28.29
C ASN A 410 0.39 -22.84 -27.69
N ALA A 411 1.32 -22.11 -28.32
CA ALA A 411 2.68 -21.94 -27.81
C ALA A 411 2.64 -21.07 -26.55
N LYS A 412 3.00 -21.65 -25.39
CA LYS A 412 3.12 -20.94 -24.11
C LYS A 412 4.59 -20.69 -23.78
N GLN A 413 4.87 -19.58 -23.11
CA GLN A 413 6.19 -19.32 -22.52
C GLN A 413 6.18 -19.80 -21.06
N GLU A 414 7.28 -20.40 -20.58
CA GLU A 414 7.42 -20.80 -19.16
C GLU A 414 7.70 -19.59 -18.24
N GLY A 415 8.26 -18.51 -18.78
CA GLY A 415 8.62 -17.29 -18.04
C GLY A 415 9.83 -17.48 -17.12
N ILE A 416 10.26 -16.41 -16.43
CA ILE A 416 11.30 -16.48 -15.40
C ILE A 416 10.73 -16.09 -14.02
N PRO A 417 11.00 -16.84 -12.95
CA PRO A 417 10.57 -16.49 -11.59
C PRO A 417 11.61 -15.61 -10.89
N PRO A 418 11.35 -14.32 -10.60
CA PRO A 418 12.35 -13.41 -10.00
C PRO A 418 12.46 -13.56 -8.46
N ARG A 419 12.62 -14.80 -7.96
CA ARG A 419 12.60 -15.12 -6.52
C ARG A 419 13.76 -14.48 -5.76
N MET A 420 14.99 -14.78 -6.20
CA MET A 420 16.20 -14.27 -5.55
C MET A 420 16.23 -12.74 -5.56
N PHE A 421 15.82 -12.12 -6.68
CA PHE A 421 15.71 -10.67 -6.76
C PHE A 421 14.69 -10.11 -5.75
N LYS A 422 13.49 -10.71 -5.67
CA LYS A 422 12.47 -10.30 -4.69
C LYS A 422 13.00 -10.35 -3.26
N THR A 423 13.72 -11.41 -2.89
CA THR A 423 14.29 -11.57 -1.55
C THR A 423 15.29 -10.46 -1.21
N VAL A 424 16.12 -10.03 -2.18
CA VAL A 424 17.11 -8.97 -1.95
C VAL A 424 16.46 -7.60 -1.90
N ILE A 425 15.59 -7.24 -2.85
CA ILE A 425 14.95 -5.90 -2.87
C ILE A 425 14.00 -5.71 -1.68
N ALA A 426 13.37 -6.78 -1.20
CA ALA A 426 12.47 -6.73 -0.06
C ALA A 426 13.17 -6.87 1.30
N ALA A 427 14.49 -7.09 1.31
CA ALA A 427 15.23 -7.25 2.55
C ALA A 427 15.04 -6.02 3.44
N ASN A 428 14.61 -6.24 4.69
CA ASN A 428 14.35 -5.22 5.71
C ASN A 428 13.15 -4.29 5.46
N HIS A 429 12.35 -4.50 4.40
CA HIS A 429 11.15 -3.69 4.16
C HIS A 429 9.88 -4.37 4.71
N PRO A 430 9.10 -3.72 5.60
CA PRO A 430 7.97 -4.36 6.26
C PRO A 430 6.90 -4.83 5.26
N GLU A 431 6.56 -4.01 4.26
CA GLU A 431 5.53 -4.36 3.26
C GLU A 431 6.03 -5.32 2.18
N PHE A 432 7.11 -5.00 1.46
CA PHE A 432 7.60 -5.83 0.35
C PHE A 432 8.15 -7.21 0.76
N SER A 433 8.53 -7.40 2.03
CA SER A 433 8.88 -8.72 2.57
C SER A 433 7.69 -9.68 2.59
N THR A 434 6.47 -9.16 2.57
CA THR A 434 5.24 -9.94 2.56
C THR A 434 4.88 -10.40 1.13
N MET A 435 3.95 -11.35 1.06
CA MET A 435 3.35 -11.80 -0.21
C MET A 435 1.99 -11.13 -0.48
N ARG A 436 1.73 -9.98 0.13
CA ARG A 436 0.50 -9.19 -0.08
C ARG A 436 0.58 -8.38 -1.37
N GLN A 437 -0.57 -7.90 -1.83
CA GLN A 437 -0.64 -6.94 -2.92
C GLN A 437 -0.08 -5.59 -2.45
N GLN A 438 0.72 -4.96 -3.30
CA GLN A 438 1.41 -3.70 -3.00
C GLN A 438 1.24 -2.72 -4.17
N ASP A 439 1.49 -1.44 -3.91
CA ASP A 439 1.42 -0.39 -4.92
C ASP A 439 2.69 -0.37 -5.81
N ALA A 440 2.50 -0.20 -7.12
CA ALA A 440 3.59 -0.21 -8.08
C ALA A 440 4.46 1.06 -8.02
N LEU A 441 3.88 2.22 -7.68
CA LEU A 441 4.63 3.47 -7.54
C LEU A 441 5.52 3.42 -6.29
N GLU A 442 4.97 2.92 -5.18
CA GLU A 442 5.74 2.74 -3.95
C GLU A 442 6.93 1.79 -4.17
N PHE A 443 6.69 0.66 -4.84
CA PHE A 443 7.77 -0.26 -5.22
C PHE A 443 8.80 0.39 -6.17
N PHE A 444 8.35 1.21 -7.12
CA PHE A 444 9.24 1.91 -8.04
C PHE A 444 10.16 2.90 -7.33
N LEU A 445 9.63 3.69 -6.40
CA LEU A 445 10.44 4.63 -5.60
C LEU A 445 11.43 3.89 -4.71
N HIS A 446 10.98 2.86 -3.98
CA HIS A 446 11.86 2.01 -3.19
C HIS A 446 12.98 1.40 -4.04
N PHE A 447 12.65 0.91 -5.24
CA PHE A 447 13.64 0.39 -6.18
C PHE A 447 14.68 1.44 -6.60
N LEU A 448 14.24 2.67 -6.94
CA LEU A 448 15.17 3.75 -7.31
C LEU A 448 16.09 4.14 -6.16
N ASP A 449 15.56 4.23 -4.93
CA ASP A 449 16.35 4.55 -3.75
C ASP A 449 17.43 3.48 -3.48
N GLN A 450 17.08 2.20 -3.63
CA GLN A 450 18.05 1.11 -3.53
C GLN A 450 19.13 1.19 -4.62
N VAL A 451 18.75 1.54 -5.86
CA VAL A 451 19.73 1.75 -6.94
C VAL A 451 20.64 2.95 -6.66
N GLU A 452 20.11 4.05 -6.13
CA GLU A 452 20.88 5.26 -5.79
C GLU A 452 21.90 4.94 -4.69
N GLN A 453 21.46 4.28 -3.61
CA GLN A 453 22.32 3.89 -2.49
C GLN A 453 23.51 3.05 -2.95
N GLN A 454 23.27 2.03 -3.79
CA GLN A 454 24.30 1.13 -4.31
C GLN A 454 25.26 1.79 -5.31
N ASN A 455 24.91 2.95 -5.89
CA ASN A 455 25.73 3.65 -6.88
C ASN A 455 26.29 5.01 -6.40
N SER A 456 26.19 5.32 -5.09
CA SER A 456 26.56 6.61 -4.49
C SER A 456 28.02 7.06 -4.74
N GLY A 457 28.94 6.14 -5.06
CA GLY A 457 30.35 6.42 -5.34
C GLY A 457 30.74 6.53 -6.82
N SER A 458 29.81 6.38 -7.77
CA SER A 458 30.08 6.38 -9.22
C SER A 458 29.05 7.18 -10.00
N SER A 459 29.15 8.52 -9.89
CA SER A 459 28.15 9.47 -10.41
C SER A 459 27.88 9.39 -11.92
N GLY A 460 28.77 8.77 -12.70
CA GLY A 460 28.61 8.56 -14.15
C GLY A 460 27.91 7.26 -14.56
N ASN A 461 27.69 6.31 -13.64
CA ASN A 461 27.13 4.98 -13.93
C ASN A 461 25.77 4.73 -13.23
N ASN A 462 25.18 5.74 -12.60
CA ASN A 462 23.90 5.59 -11.92
C ASN A 462 22.71 5.76 -12.89
N PRO A 463 21.93 4.69 -13.17
CA PRO A 463 20.80 4.77 -14.09
C PRO A 463 19.57 5.47 -13.49
N ALA A 464 19.46 5.61 -12.16
CA ALA A 464 18.34 6.32 -11.53
C ALA A 464 18.30 7.81 -11.90
N ARG A 465 19.45 8.40 -12.23
CA ARG A 465 19.56 9.81 -12.66
C ARG A 465 18.74 10.11 -13.91
N SER A 466 18.50 9.14 -14.80
CA SER A 466 17.70 9.39 -16.02
C SER A 466 16.23 9.67 -15.75
N PHE A 467 15.75 9.41 -14.53
CA PHE A 467 14.39 9.77 -14.07
C PHE A 467 14.37 11.05 -13.22
N LYS A 468 15.53 11.53 -12.76
CA LYS A 468 15.62 12.63 -11.80
C LYS A 468 15.49 13.98 -12.49
N PHE A 469 14.62 14.84 -11.96
CA PHE A 469 14.41 16.18 -12.50
C PHE A 469 14.20 17.22 -11.41
N GLY A 470 14.38 18.49 -11.75
CA GLY A 470 14.17 19.61 -10.83
C GLY A 470 12.81 20.28 -11.03
N ILE A 471 12.19 20.65 -9.91
CA ILE A 471 10.97 21.45 -9.82
C ILE A 471 11.34 22.76 -9.12
N GLU A 472 10.90 23.88 -9.68
CA GLU A 472 11.00 25.20 -9.05
C GLU A 472 9.60 25.70 -8.70
N ASP A 473 9.41 25.94 -7.41
CA ASP A 473 8.24 26.53 -6.81
C ASP A 473 8.47 28.04 -6.67
N ARG A 474 7.75 28.84 -7.46
CA ARG A 474 7.76 30.31 -7.36
C ARG A 474 6.64 30.76 -6.44
N ILE A 475 6.99 31.42 -5.34
CA ILE A 475 6.06 31.96 -4.34
C ILE A 475 6.04 33.48 -4.46
N VAL A 476 4.86 34.07 -4.59
CA VAL A 476 4.66 35.54 -4.62
C VAL A 476 3.86 35.94 -3.40
N CYS A 477 4.40 36.83 -2.58
CA CYS A 477 3.66 37.42 -1.48
C CYS A 477 2.79 38.60 -1.97
N SER A 478 1.75 38.96 -1.22
CA SER A 478 0.96 40.18 -1.46
C SER A 478 1.81 41.46 -1.54
N SER A 479 3.04 41.48 -0.99
CA SER A 479 3.99 42.59 -1.12
C SER A 479 4.59 42.75 -2.52
N GLY A 480 4.35 41.82 -3.43
CA GLY A 480 4.95 41.79 -4.77
C GLY A 480 6.35 41.16 -4.83
N LYS A 481 6.93 40.79 -3.68
CA LYS A 481 8.23 40.10 -3.61
C LYS A 481 8.09 38.60 -3.82
N VAL A 482 9.14 37.98 -4.34
CA VAL A 482 9.13 36.57 -4.79
C VAL A 482 10.17 35.71 -4.09
N ALA A 483 9.87 34.43 -3.89
CA ALA A 483 10.82 33.41 -3.46
C ALA A 483 10.80 32.23 -4.43
N TYR A 484 11.97 31.64 -4.66
CA TYR A 484 12.15 30.51 -5.56
C TYR A 484 12.70 29.33 -4.77
N ASN A 485 11.87 28.30 -4.57
CA ASN A 485 12.27 27.08 -3.90
C ASN A 485 12.51 25.99 -4.94
N ARG A 486 13.71 25.42 -4.96
CA ARG A 486 14.06 24.32 -5.88
C ARG A 486 14.08 23.00 -5.13
N ARG A 487 13.50 21.97 -5.74
CA ARG A 487 13.51 20.60 -5.23
C ARG A 487 13.70 19.60 -6.36
N HIS A 488 14.27 18.45 -6.04
CA HIS A 488 14.42 17.34 -6.99
C HIS A 488 13.31 16.31 -6.77
N ASP A 489 12.85 15.70 -7.86
CA ASP A 489 11.84 14.66 -7.84
C ASP A 489 12.14 13.60 -8.92
N TYR A 490 11.55 12.41 -8.78
CA TYR A 490 11.57 11.34 -9.78
C TYR A 490 10.22 11.17 -10.47
N ILE A 491 9.15 11.69 -9.87
CA ILE A 491 7.78 11.48 -10.34
C ILE A 491 7.02 12.80 -10.43
N LEU A 492 6.30 12.99 -11.53
CA LEU A 492 5.37 14.11 -11.67
C LEU A 492 3.96 13.63 -11.32
N SER A 493 3.54 13.90 -10.09
CA SER A 493 2.20 13.55 -9.62
C SER A 493 1.16 14.56 -10.08
N LEU A 494 0.22 14.12 -10.91
CA LEU A 494 -0.83 14.95 -11.51
C LEU A 494 -2.18 14.73 -10.83
N ASN A 495 -2.83 15.83 -10.44
CA ASN A 495 -4.21 15.83 -10.00
C ASN A 495 -5.14 15.68 -11.22
N ILE A 496 -6.28 15.02 -11.04
CA ILE A 496 -7.27 14.82 -12.10
C ILE A 496 -8.45 15.78 -11.89
N PRO A 497 -8.54 16.88 -12.66
CA PRO A 497 -9.65 17.82 -12.55
C PRO A 497 -10.92 17.23 -13.17
N LEU A 498 -11.76 16.58 -12.35
CA LEU A 498 -13.05 16.00 -12.80
C LEU A 498 -13.99 17.03 -13.43
N HIS A 499 -13.84 18.31 -13.06
CA HIS A 499 -14.62 19.41 -13.62
C HIS A 499 -14.19 19.78 -15.06
N GLU A 500 -13.08 19.27 -15.58
CA GLU A 500 -12.65 19.45 -16.97
C GLU A 500 -12.94 18.22 -17.85
N ALA A 501 -13.81 17.31 -17.39
CA ALA A 501 -14.19 16.15 -18.19
C ALA A 501 -14.84 16.56 -19.52
N THR A 502 -14.50 15.87 -20.62
CA THR A 502 -15.01 16.13 -21.97
C THR A 502 -16.41 15.59 -22.18
N ASN A 503 -16.79 14.52 -21.48
CA ASN A 503 -18.06 13.81 -21.62
C ASN A 503 -19.06 14.07 -20.50
N LYS A 504 -19.14 15.32 -20.00
CA LYS A 504 -20.05 15.71 -18.91
C LYS A 504 -21.51 15.33 -19.16
N ASP A 505 -22.01 15.57 -20.36
CA ASP A 505 -23.40 15.31 -20.72
C ASP A 505 -23.73 13.80 -20.66
N GLU A 506 -22.79 12.95 -21.09
CA GLU A 506 -22.94 11.49 -21.03
C GLU A 506 -22.92 10.98 -19.58
N ILE A 507 -22.09 11.57 -18.72
CA ILE A 507 -22.02 11.23 -17.29
C ILE A 507 -23.33 11.61 -16.60
N GLU A 508 -23.88 12.80 -16.88
CA GLU A 508 -25.16 13.23 -16.31
C GLU A 508 -26.31 12.32 -16.76
N ALA A 509 -26.33 11.93 -18.04
CA ALA A 509 -27.29 10.97 -18.56
C ALA A 509 -27.16 9.60 -17.87
N PHE A 510 -25.92 9.11 -17.69
CA PHE A 510 -25.65 7.87 -16.99
C PHE A 510 -26.04 7.92 -15.51
N GLN A 511 -25.79 9.03 -14.81
CA GLN A 511 -26.19 9.19 -13.42
C GLN A 511 -27.72 9.15 -13.26
N LYS A 512 -28.46 9.76 -14.19
CA LYS A 512 -29.93 9.68 -14.24
C LYS A 512 -30.41 8.25 -14.51
N LEU A 513 -29.82 7.56 -15.49
CA LEU A 513 -30.12 6.15 -15.78
C LEU A 513 -29.83 5.24 -14.59
N LYS A 514 -28.70 5.46 -13.91
CA LYS A 514 -28.29 4.72 -12.72
C LYS A 514 -29.27 4.93 -11.57
N ALA A 515 -29.65 6.18 -11.31
CA ALA A 515 -30.67 6.49 -10.30
C ALA A 515 -32.01 5.80 -10.61
N GLN A 516 -32.40 5.79 -11.90
CA GLN A 516 -33.61 5.12 -12.36
C GLN A 516 -33.54 3.59 -12.18
N LYS A 517 -32.48 2.91 -12.65
CA LYS A 517 -32.34 1.46 -12.51
C LYS A 517 -32.22 1.02 -11.04
N ILE A 518 -31.54 1.81 -10.20
CA ILE A 518 -31.50 1.60 -8.74
C ILE A 518 -32.92 1.68 -8.15
N SER A 519 -33.74 2.64 -8.59
CA SER A 519 -35.14 2.74 -8.14
C SER A 519 -36.02 1.59 -8.63
N GLU A 520 -35.66 0.94 -9.74
CA GLU A 520 -36.34 -0.23 -10.30
C GLU A 520 -35.81 -1.57 -9.76
N GLY A 521 -34.80 -1.56 -8.89
CA GLY A 521 -34.16 -2.77 -8.34
C GLY A 521 -33.43 -3.62 -9.38
N LYS A 522 -33.11 -3.06 -10.55
CA LYS A 522 -32.33 -3.72 -11.62
C LYS A 522 -30.89 -3.24 -11.59
N GLU A 523 -29.95 -4.15 -11.78
CA GLU A 523 -28.53 -3.82 -11.87
C GLU A 523 -28.14 -3.39 -13.29
N LEU A 524 -27.12 -2.53 -13.37
CA LEU A 524 -26.51 -2.10 -14.63
C LEU A 524 -25.51 -3.14 -15.09
N GLY A 525 -25.53 -3.48 -16.37
CA GLY A 525 -24.49 -4.31 -16.98
C GLY A 525 -23.15 -3.56 -16.99
N THR A 526 -22.03 -4.29 -16.95
CA THR A 526 -20.67 -3.72 -16.98
C THR A 526 -20.41 -2.85 -18.22
N ASP A 527 -21.07 -3.16 -19.33
CA ASP A 527 -20.93 -2.48 -20.62
C ASP A 527 -21.71 -1.16 -20.69
N GLU A 528 -22.65 -0.93 -19.76
CA GLU A 528 -23.44 0.30 -19.68
C GLU A 528 -22.76 1.38 -18.80
N ILE A 529 -21.60 1.08 -18.20
CA ILE A 529 -20.92 1.99 -17.27
C ILE A 529 -20.19 3.10 -18.04
N VAL A 530 -20.68 4.33 -17.91
CA VAL A 530 -20.02 5.54 -18.43
C VAL A 530 -19.06 6.11 -17.39
N ARG A 531 -17.82 6.37 -17.79
CA ARG A 531 -16.75 6.91 -16.94
C ARG A 531 -16.35 8.32 -17.40
N PRO A 532 -15.94 9.22 -16.49
CA PRO A 532 -15.40 10.51 -16.88
C PRO A 532 -14.15 10.37 -17.75
N ARG A 533 -14.04 11.20 -18.79
CA ARG A 533 -12.89 11.31 -19.69
C ARG A 533 -12.23 12.67 -19.52
N VAL A 534 -10.98 12.69 -19.08
CA VAL A 534 -10.22 13.93 -18.82
C VAL A 534 -8.95 13.92 -19.67
N PRO A 535 -8.65 14.98 -20.44
CA PRO A 535 -7.42 15.04 -21.23
C PRO A 535 -6.18 15.20 -20.33
N LEU A 536 -5.03 14.65 -20.73
CA LEU A 536 -3.78 14.78 -19.97
C LEU A 536 -3.34 16.25 -19.87
N GLU A 537 -3.59 17.05 -20.91
CA GLU A 537 -3.26 18.48 -20.96
C GLU A 537 -3.95 19.26 -19.84
N ALA A 538 -5.19 18.91 -19.49
CA ALA A 538 -5.91 19.48 -18.35
C ALA A 538 -5.21 19.16 -17.02
N CYS A 539 -4.71 17.92 -16.87
CA CYS A 539 -3.99 17.50 -15.67
C CYS A 539 -2.65 18.26 -15.53
N LEU A 540 -1.94 18.48 -16.64
CA LEU A 540 -0.69 19.25 -16.69
C LEU A 540 -0.93 20.75 -16.45
N ALA A 541 -2.00 21.30 -17.01
CA ALA A 541 -2.41 22.69 -16.78
C ALA A 541 -2.75 22.91 -15.31
N SER A 542 -3.48 21.98 -14.70
CA SER A 542 -3.82 21.97 -13.27
C SER A 542 -2.58 22.00 -12.39
N PHE A 543 -1.55 21.18 -12.70
CA PHE A 543 -0.27 21.19 -11.98
C PHE A 543 0.44 22.56 -12.03
N SER A 544 0.34 23.24 -13.16
CA SER A 544 1.06 24.49 -13.41
C SER A 544 0.23 25.75 -13.09
N SER A 545 -0.98 25.55 -12.57
CA SER A 545 -1.90 26.63 -12.20
C SER A 545 -1.46 27.30 -10.89
N PRO A 546 -1.70 28.61 -10.71
CA PRO A 546 -1.37 29.29 -9.45
C PRO A 546 -2.23 28.75 -8.30
N GLU A 547 -1.58 28.30 -7.23
CA GLU A 547 -2.21 27.83 -6.00
C GLU A 547 -2.13 28.92 -4.93
N GLU A 548 -3.25 29.26 -4.28
CA GLU A 548 -3.28 30.21 -3.18
C GLU A 548 -2.95 29.52 -1.85
N ILE A 549 -1.94 30.04 -1.16
CA ILE A 549 -1.52 29.63 0.17
C ILE A 549 -2.00 30.69 1.16
N HIS A 550 -2.94 30.29 2.01
CA HIS A 550 -3.39 31.12 3.13
C HIS A 550 -2.43 31.02 4.33
N ASP A 551 -2.42 32.03 5.19
CA ASP A 551 -1.58 32.11 6.40
C ASP A 551 -0.05 32.03 6.14
N PHE A 552 0.42 32.53 4.99
CA PHE A 552 1.84 32.59 4.66
C PHE A 552 2.55 33.74 5.39
N TYR A 553 3.58 33.44 6.17
CA TYR A 553 4.40 34.46 6.82
C TYR A 553 5.34 35.15 5.84
N SER A 554 5.17 36.45 5.65
CA SER A 554 6.00 37.25 4.76
C SER A 554 7.10 37.96 5.54
N THR A 555 8.37 37.63 5.28
CA THR A 555 9.53 38.32 5.86
C THR A 555 9.61 39.80 5.44
N ALA A 556 9.01 40.16 4.31
CA ALA A 556 8.98 41.54 3.82
C ALA A 556 7.94 42.40 4.53
N LEU A 557 6.82 41.80 4.97
CA LEU A 557 5.74 42.49 5.68
C LEU A 557 5.77 42.21 7.20
N GLN A 558 6.62 41.27 7.64
CA GLN A 558 6.69 40.74 9.00
C GLN A 558 5.31 40.35 9.55
N ALA A 559 4.46 39.77 8.70
CA ALA A 559 3.08 39.44 9.01
C ALA A 559 2.58 38.25 8.19
N LYS A 560 1.51 37.60 8.67
CA LYS A 560 0.79 36.55 7.93
C LYS A 560 -0.05 37.18 6.82
N THR A 561 0.09 36.66 5.61
CA THR A 561 -0.53 37.15 4.38
C THR A 561 -0.91 35.99 3.47
N THR A 562 -1.54 36.28 2.34
CA THR A 562 -1.78 35.28 1.28
C THR A 562 -0.63 35.30 0.28
N ALA A 563 -0.15 34.12 -0.08
CA ALA A 563 0.87 33.95 -1.11
C ALA A 563 0.34 33.10 -2.26
N THR A 564 0.85 33.34 -3.46
CA THR A 564 0.52 32.53 -4.64
C THR A 564 1.72 31.69 -5.02
N LYS A 565 1.56 30.37 -5.05
CA LYS A 565 2.57 29.40 -5.45
C LYS A 565 2.35 28.96 -6.89
N THR A 566 3.41 28.82 -7.67
CA THR A 566 3.37 28.27 -9.03
C THR A 566 4.54 27.32 -9.22
N ALA A 567 4.25 26.06 -9.55
CA ALA A 567 5.27 25.04 -9.83
C ALA A 567 5.63 25.00 -11.32
N ARG A 568 6.93 24.89 -11.63
CA ARG A 568 7.48 24.72 -12.99
C ARG A 568 8.65 23.72 -12.97
N LEU A 569 9.00 23.15 -14.11
CA LEU A 569 10.14 22.23 -14.24
C LEU A 569 11.41 23.00 -14.60
N THR A 570 12.49 22.80 -13.87
CA THR A 570 13.80 23.39 -14.20
C THR A 570 14.57 22.56 -15.21
N SER A 571 14.51 21.24 -15.07
CA SER A 571 15.17 20.27 -15.95
C SER A 571 14.18 19.23 -16.46
N PHE A 572 14.48 18.66 -17.62
CA PHE A 572 13.66 17.65 -18.29
C PHE A 572 14.42 16.32 -18.38
N PRO A 573 13.98 15.27 -17.66
CA PRO A 573 14.70 14.00 -17.62
C PRO A 573 14.59 13.25 -18.95
N ASP A 574 15.48 12.29 -19.19
CA ASP A 574 15.37 11.42 -20.37
C ASP A 574 14.09 10.58 -20.34
N TYR A 575 13.69 10.16 -19.14
CA TYR A 575 12.46 9.43 -18.87
C TYR A 575 11.61 10.18 -17.84
N LEU A 576 10.45 10.70 -18.25
CA LEU A 576 9.51 11.34 -17.33
C LEU A 576 8.46 10.35 -16.85
N VAL A 577 8.39 10.16 -15.53
CA VAL A 577 7.37 9.31 -14.90
C VAL A 577 6.18 10.17 -14.49
N LEU A 578 5.02 9.90 -15.09
CA LEU A 578 3.76 10.56 -14.77
C LEU A 578 2.93 9.66 -13.86
N HIS A 579 2.63 10.15 -12.65
CA HIS A 579 1.76 9.47 -11.70
C HIS A 579 0.39 10.15 -11.65
N MET A 580 -0.66 9.41 -11.98
CA MET A 580 -2.02 9.95 -11.93
C MET A 580 -2.62 9.72 -10.53
N ARG A 581 -2.95 10.80 -9.81
CA ARG A 581 -3.56 10.72 -8.47
C ARG A 581 -5.04 10.29 -8.56
N LYS A 582 -5.24 9.00 -8.80
CA LYS A 582 -6.55 8.35 -8.93
C LYS A 582 -7.17 7.91 -7.61
N PHE A 583 -6.68 8.39 -6.48
CA PHE A 583 -7.18 7.99 -5.17
C PHE A 583 -7.66 9.23 -4.42
N ILE A 584 -8.90 9.17 -3.94
CA ILE A 584 -9.51 10.22 -3.13
C ILE A 584 -10.00 9.65 -1.81
N MET A 585 -9.99 10.46 -0.77
CA MET A 585 -10.59 10.10 0.51
C MET A 585 -12.11 10.32 0.41
N GLY A 586 -12.87 9.23 0.48
CA GLY A 586 -14.33 9.26 0.52
C GLY A 586 -14.87 9.53 1.92
N ASP A 587 -16.21 9.49 2.03
CA ASP A 587 -16.89 9.62 3.31
C ASP A 587 -16.39 8.57 4.32
N GLY A 588 -16.05 9.02 5.53
CA GLY A 588 -15.50 8.14 6.56
C GLY A 588 -14.00 7.83 6.43
N TRP A 589 -13.25 8.59 5.62
CA TRP A 589 -11.81 8.41 5.39
C TRP A 589 -11.46 7.07 4.74
N VAL A 590 -12.39 6.49 3.98
CA VAL A 590 -12.15 5.28 3.19
C VAL A 590 -11.54 5.69 1.84
N PRO A 591 -10.34 5.21 1.48
CA PRO A 591 -9.72 5.53 0.21
C PRO A 591 -10.52 4.90 -0.93
N LYS A 592 -10.87 5.70 -1.93
CA LYS A 592 -11.64 5.29 -3.10
C LYS A 592 -10.86 5.56 -4.38
N LYS A 593 -10.80 4.55 -5.25
CA LYS A 593 -10.23 4.67 -6.59
C LYS A 593 -11.19 5.46 -7.50
N LEU A 594 -10.66 6.46 -8.18
CA LEU A 594 -11.32 7.24 -9.22
C LEU A 594 -11.37 6.40 -10.49
N ASP A 595 -12.57 5.93 -10.83
CA ASP A 595 -12.83 5.20 -12.08
C ASP A 595 -12.98 6.17 -13.25
N VAL A 596 -11.84 6.65 -13.76
CA VAL A 596 -11.72 7.74 -14.74
C VAL A 596 -10.78 7.34 -15.86
N TYR A 597 -11.17 7.67 -17.09
CA TYR A 597 -10.33 7.62 -18.28
C TYR A 597 -9.56 8.93 -18.42
N VAL A 598 -8.26 8.80 -18.67
CA VAL A 598 -7.41 9.93 -19.00
C VAL A 598 -6.95 9.72 -20.43
N ASP A 599 -7.22 10.69 -21.29
CA ASP A 599 -6.80 10.63 -22.69
C ASP A 599 -5.35 11.10 -22.78
N VAL A 600 -4.45 10.18 -23.13
CA VAL A 600 -3.01 10.45 -23.21
C VAL A 600 -2.58 10.43 -24.67
N PRO A 601 -1.99 11.53 -25.19
CA PRO A 601 -1.43 11.57 -26.52
C PRO A 601 -0.12 10.78 -26.62
N ASP A 602 0.19 10.27 -27.82
CA ASP A 602 1.44 9.54 -28.07
C ASP A 602 2.69 10.45 -27.99
N ILE A 603 2.51 11.76 -28.20
CA ILE A 603 3.54 12.79 -28.10
C ILE A 603 3.05 13.87 -27.13
N ILE A 604 3.85 14.19 -26.13
CA ILE A 604 3.57 15.18 -25.10
C ILE A 604 4.61 16.30 -25.22
N ASP A 605 4.15 17.54 -25.35
CA ASP A 605 5.01 18.74 -25.38
C ASP A 605 4.90 19.49 -24.06
N LEU A 606 6.01 19.60 -23.32
CA LEU A 606 6.07 20.22 -21.99
C LEU A 606 6.78 21.57 -22.00
N SER A 607 6.97 22.18 -23.18
CA SER A 607 7.60 23.51 -23.31
C SER A 607 6.93 24.59 -22.44
N GLN A 608 5.61 24.49 -22.25
CA GLN A 608 4.83 25.48 -21.49
C GLN A 608 5.09 25.45 -19.97
N ILE A 609 5.66 24.36 -19.45
CA ILE A 609 5.90 24.19 -18.01
C ILE A 609 7.38 24.37 -17.62
N ARG A 610 8.26 24.70 -18.58
CA ARG A 610 9.67 25.03 -18.28
C ARG A 610 9.76 26.33 -17.45
N SER A 611 10.58 26.29 -16.40
CA SER A 611 10.87 27.47 -15.60
C SER A 611 11.74 28.47 -16.37
N LYS A 612 11.49 29.75 -16.12
CA LYS A 612 12.28 30.87 -16.64
C LYS A 612 13.26 31.42 -15.59
N GLY A 613 13.28 30.84 -14.40
CA GLY A 613 14.03 31.34 -13.24
C GLY A 613 13.61 32.75 -12.81
N PRO A 614 14.43 33.41 -11.99
CA PRO A 614 14.23 34.80 -11.57
C PRO A 614 14.24 35.75 -12.76
N ARG A 615 13.24 36.63 -12.86
CA ARG A 615 13.13 37.59 -13.96
C ARG A 615 13.80 38.92 -13.61
N ALA A 616 14.37 39.59 -14.60
CA ALA A 616 14.93 40.94 -14.43
C ALA A 616 13.81 41.92 -14.03
N GLY A 617 13.89 42.47 -12.81
CA GLY A 617 12.90 43.39 -12.24
C GLY A 617 12.05 42.81 -11.10
N GLU A 618 12.22 41.55 -10.74
CA GLU A 618 11.58 40.97 -9.54
C GLU A 618 12.46 41.18 -8.31
N GLU A 619 11.84 41.63 -7.21
CA GLU A 619 12.51 41.72 -5.91
C GLU A 619 12.33 40.43 -5.13
N LEU A 620 13.44 39.85 -4.67
CA LEU A 620 13.41 38.66 -3.83
C LEU A 620 12.87 38.99 -2.43
N LEU A 621 12.14 38.05 -1.85
CA LEU A 621 11.80 38.08 -0.44
C LEU A 621 13.11 38.12 0.37
N PRO A 622 13.23 39.00 1.39
CA PRO A 622 14.37 38.97 2.28
C PRO A 622 14.48 37.58 2.88
N GLU A 623 15.61 36.91 2.68
CA GLU A 623 15.91 35.71 3.42
C GLU A 623 15.94 36.12 4.90
N ALA A 624 15.14 35.46 5.73
CA ALA A 624 15.45 35.44 7.16
C ALA A 624 16.86 34.84 7.21
N GLY A 625 17.85 35.68 7.53
CA GLY A 625 19.23 35.23 7.55
C GLY A 625 19.34 33.94 8.37
N PRO A 626 20.31 33.06 8.09
CA PRO A 626 20.64 32.03 9.07
C PRO A 626 20.79 32.74 10.42
N GLU A 627 20.14 32.23 11.46
CA GLU A 627 20.17 32.78 12.82
C GLU A 627 21.58 32.82 13.45
N ASP A 628 22.64 32.69 12.67
CA ASP A 628 24.03 32.71 13.10
C ASP A 628 24.85 33.54 12.09
N GLU A 629 24.85 34.88 12.21
CA GLU A 629 26.02 35.73 11.86
C GLU A 629 25.92 37.23 12.25
N PHE A 630 25.06 37.62 13.19
CA PHE A 630 25.28 38.85 13.96
C PHE A 630 26.06 38.52 15.22
N GLN A 631 27.38 38.70 15.16
CA GLN A 631 28.35 38.76 16.28
C GLN A 631 27.76 38.39 17.65
N SER A 632 27.68 37.09 17.95
CA SER A 632 27.38 36.61 19.29
C SER A 632 28.60 36.84 20.19
N ASN A 633 28.83 38.09 20.59
CA ASN A 633 29.31 38.31 21.93
C ASN A 633 28.21 37.80 22.85
N LYS A 634 28.44 36.61 23.38
CA LYS A 634 27.62 35.81 24.28
C LYS A 634 26.98 36.69 25.38
N THR A 635 25.81 37.25 25.13
CA THR A 635 25.04 37.99 26.14
C THR A 635 24.03 37.03 26.74
N SER A 636 24.33 36.49 27.92
CA SER A 636 23.31 35.89 28.78
C SER A 636 22.24 36.94 29.08
N ALA A 637 20.97 36.54 29.09
CA ALA A 637 19.88 37.42 29.49
C ALA A 637 20.15 37.98 30.90
N ASN A 638 20.02 39.29 31.06
CA ASN A 638 20.11 39.92 32.37
C ASN A 638 18.86 39.55 33.19
N GLU A 639 19.05 38.73 34.23
CA GLU A 639 17.98 38.24 35.11
C GLU A 639 17.20 39.38 35.81
N ASP A 640 17.79 40.56 35.99
CA ASP A 640 17.09 41.71 36.58
C ASP A 640 16.03 42.27 35.61
N ILE A 641 16.36 42.34 34.31
CA ILE A 641 15.44 42.76 33.25
C ILE A 641 14.33 41.72 33.08
N VAL A 642 14.72 40.44 33.05
CA VAL A 642 13.78 39.32 32.92
C VAL A 642 12.83 39.28 34.12
N SER A 643 13.34 39.43 35.34
CA SER A 643 12.52 39.42 36.57
C SER A 643 11.52 40.57 36.61
N GLN A 644 11.91 41.77 36.15
CA GLN A 644 11.01 42.92 36.07
C GLN A 644 9.89 42.70 35.04
N LEU A 645 10.23 42.24 33.83
CA LEU A 645 9.22 41.95 32.80
C LEU A 645 8.30 40.79 33.22
N VAL A 646 8.82 39.77 33.89
CA VAL A 646 8.02 38.68 34.47
C VAL A 646 7.09 39.20 35.58
N SER A 647 7.55 40.14 36.39
CA SER A 647 6.70 40.78 37.41
C SER A 647 5.54 41.59 36.82
N MET A 648 5.69 42.05 35.57
CA MET A 648 4.65 42.73 34.79
C MET A 648 3.64 41.75 34.16
N GLY A 649 3.89 40.44 34.26
CA GLY A 649 2.98 39.39 33.81
C GLY A 649 3.38 38.70 32.50
N PHE A 650 4.53 39.04 31.93
CA PHE A 650 5.03 38.39 30.71
C PHE A 650 5.68 37.03 31.00
N ASN A 651 5.66 36.11 30.04
CA ASN A 651 6.23 34.77 30.20
C ASN A 651 7.77 34.86 30.30
N TYR A 652 8.37 34.14 31.26
CA TYR A 652 9.81 34.15 31.51
C TYR A 652 10.64 33.89 30.25
N LEU A 653 10.22 32.95 29.40
CA LEU A 653 10.93 32.62 28.18
C LEU A 653 10.92 33.78 27.17
N HIS A 654 9.79 34.48 27.06
CA HIS A 654 9.64 35.65 26.19
C HIS A 654 10.52 36.80 26.67
N CYS A 655 10.51 37.05 27.98
CA CYS A 655 11.36 38.06 28.62
C CYS A 655 12.85 37.76 28.42
N GLN A 656 13.23 36.48 28.47
CA GLN A 656 14.59 36.02 28.24
C GLN A 656 15.02 36.27 26.79
N LYS A 657 14.17 35.93 25.81
CA LYS A 657 14.41 36.22 24.39
C LYS A 657 14.48 37.73 24.11
N ALA A 658 13.57 38.50 24.70
CA ALA A 658 13.55 39.96 24.56
C ALA A 658 14.82 40.61 25.12
N ALA A 659 15.30 40.16 26.28
CA ALA A 659 16.55 40.65 26.86
C ALA A 659 17.78 40.30 25.99
N ILE A 660 17.80 39.11 25.37
CA ILE A 660 18.89 38.68 24.48
C ILE A 660 18.86 39.46 23.16
N ASN A 661 17.70 39.57 22.51
CA ASN A 661 17.56 40.22 21.21
C ASN A 661 17.75 41.75 21.27
N THR A 662 17.47 42.35 22.43
CA THR A 662 17.78 43.77 22.69
C THR A 662 19.19 43.98 23.25
N SER A 663 20.03 42.94 23.28
CA SER A 663 21.40 42.99 23.82
C SER A 663 21.48 43.56 25.25
N ASN A 664 20.47 43.29 26.08
CA ASN A 664 20.32 43.80 27.44
C ASN A 664 20.34 45.35 27.55
N ALA A 665 19.89 46.07 26.51
CA ALA A 665 19.91 47.54 26.47
C ALA A 665 19.10 48.22 27.59
N GLY A 666 18.02 47.58 28.06
CA GLY A 666 17.15 48.11 29.10
C GLY A 666 15.81 47.37 29.17
N VAL A 667 15.01 47.68 30.20
CA VAL A 667 13.68 47.08 30.42
C VAL A 667 12.66 47.62 29.43
N GLU A 668 12.74 48.90 29.07
CA GLU A 668 11.81 49.56 28.15
C GLU A 668 11.99 49.04 26.71
N GLU A 669 13.24 48.87 26.27
CA GLU A 669 13.58 48.33 24.96
C GLU A 669 13.17 46.86 24.85
N ALA A 670 13.46 46.06 25.88
CA ALA A 670 13.04 44.66 25.94
C ALA A 670 11.50 44.54 25.99
N MET A 671 10.80 45.43 26.69
CA MET A 671 9.34 45.48 26.69
C MET A 671 8.79 45.84 25.30
N ASN A 672 9.37 46.82 24.61
CA ASN A 672 8.93 47.23 23.28
C ASN A 672 9.17 46.12 22.23
N TRP A 673 10.29 45.42 22.32
CA TRP A 673 10.56 44.24 21.49
C TRP A 673 9.56 43.12 21.77
N LEU A 674 9.30 42.84 23.05
CA LEU A 674 8.36 41.79 23.45
C LEU A 674 6.93 42.09 23.00
N LEU A 675 6.47 43.34 23.09
CA LEU A 675 5.15 43.75 22.60
C LEU A 675 5.00 43.66 21.09
N SER A 676 6.08 43.84 20.33
CA SER A 676 6.06 43.76 18.86
C SER A 676 6.19 42.33 18.32
N HIS A 677 6.73 41.41 19.11
CA HIS A 677 7.02 40.02 18.69
C HIS A 677 6.21 38.98 19.50
N MET A 678 5.25 39.41 20.34
CA MET A 678 4.47 38.54 21.24
C MET A 678 3.66 37.46 20.50
N ASP A 679 3.25 37.77 19.27
CA ASP A 679 2.44 36.88 18.42
C ASP A 679 3.29 36.04 17.45
N ASP A 680 4.63 36.15 17.52
CA ASP A 680 5.51 35.38 16.67
C ASP A 680 5.52 33.89 17.08
N PRO A 681 5.51 32.96 16.12
CA PRO A 681 5.36 31.53 16.39
C PRO A 681 6.55 30.94 17.17
N ASP A 682 7.73 31.51 17.01
CA ASP A 682 8.99 31.08 17.62
C ASP A 682 9.16 31.59 19.05
N ILE A 683 8.40 32.60 19.50
CA ILE A 683 8.60 33.21 20.82
C ILE A 683 8.46 32.21 21.98
N ASN A 684 7.69 31.13 21.78
CA ASN A 684 7.48 30.05 22.74
C ASN A 684 8.55 28.95 22.70
N ASP A 685 9.46 28.94 21.73
CA ASP A 685 10.46 27.89 21.58
C ASP A 685 11.59 28.04 22.62
N PRO A 686 12.01 26.95 23.28
CA PRO A 686 13.08 27.00 24.28
C PRO A 686 14.39 27.47 23.64
N ILE A 687 15.12 28.36 24.34
CA ILE A 687 16.43 28.83 23.90
C ILE A 687 17.38 27.62 23.90
N SER A 688 17.87 27.23 22.72
CA SER A 688 18.71 26.03 22.55
C SER A 688 20.01 26.17 23.33
N GLN A 689 20.07 25.58 24.53
CA GLN A 689 21.34 25.24 25.15
C GLN A 689 21.90 24.07 24.34
N LYS A 690 22.76 24.34 23.35
CA LYS A 690 23.52 23.29 22.65
C LYS A 690 24.28 22.49 23.71
N ALA A 691 23.74 21.34 24.12
CA ALA A 691 24.47 20.37 24.90
C ALA A 691 25.61 19.85 24.01
N ASP A 692 26.84 19.89 24.51
CA ASP A 692 28.00 19.33 23.82
C ASP A 692 27.78 17.83 23.60
N PHE A 693 27.25 17.47 22.43
CA PHE A 693 27.05 16.10 22.03
C PHE A 693 28.39 15.51 21.58
N VAL A 694 28.94 14.62 22.39
CA VAL A 694 30.16 13.87 22.08
C VAL A 694 29.80 12.76 21.08
N VAL A 695 30.33 12.86 19.86
CA VAL A 695 30.10 11.88 18.79
C VAL A 695 30.95 10.63 19.05
N ASP A 696 30.32 9.45 19.06
CA ASP A 696 30.98 8.16 19.19
C ASP A 696 31.75 7.80 17.91
N GLN A 697 33.07 7.58 18.04
CA GLN A 697 33.97 7.31 16.92
C GLN A 697 33.61 6.02 16.18
N THR A 698 33.04 5.02 16.86
CA THR A 698 32.66 3.74 16.21
C THR A 698 31.55 3.92 15.18
N LYS A 699 30.61 4.85 15.43
CA LYS A 699 29.52 5.17 14.51
C LYS A 699 29.99 6.00 13.32
N VAL A 700 31.02 6.83 13.53
CA VAL A 700 31.69 7.57 12.46
C VAL A 700 32.41 6.61 11.51
N ASP A 701 33.10 5.60 12.05
CA ASP A 701 33.80 4.59 11.25
C ASP A 701 32.83 3.73 10.40
N MET A 702 31.63 3.45 10.92
CA MET A 702 30.57 2.78 10.14
C MET A 702 30.08 3.63 8.96
N LEU A 703 29.86 4.93 9.16
CA LEU A 703 29.47 5.85 8.07
C LEU A 703 30.60 6.04 7.05
N LEU A 704 31.86 6.01 7.49
CA LEU A 704 33.03 5.99 6.60
C LEU A 704 33.07 4.72 5.73
N GLN A 705 32.71 3.55 6.29
CA GLN A 705 32.58 2.31 5.51
C GLN A 705 31.46 2.37 4.47
N PHE A 706 30.38 3.11 4.74
CA PHE A 706 29.34 3.41 3.75
C PHE A 706 29.78 4.41 2.66
N GLY A 707 31.01 4.94 2.75
CA GLY A 707 31.62 5.82 1.75
C GLY A 707 31.41 7.31 2.01
N PHE A 708 30.92 7.70 3.20
CA PHE A 708 30.74 9.12 3.56
C PHE A 708 32.02 9.70 4.16
N GLN A 709 32.34 10.97 3.85
CA GLN A 709 33.50 11.64 4.46
C GLN A 709 33.31 11.86 5.97
N GLU A 710 34.41 11.81 6.73
CA GLU A 710 34.39 11.87 8.20
C GLU A 710 33.72 13.14 8.74
N ALA A 711 33.96 14.29 8.10
CA ALA A 711 33.38 15.57 8.50
C ALA A 711 31.84 15.58 8.38
N ILE A 712 31.32 14.98 7.30
CA ILE A 712 29.90 14.88 7.02
C ILE A 712 29.23 13.88 7.96
N ALA A 713 29.85 12.71 8.16
CA ALA A 713 29.39 11.69 9.08
C ALA A 713 29.25 12.24 10.51
N ARG A 714 30.23 13.02 10.98
CA ARG A 714 30.18 13.68 12.29
C ARG A 714 29.08 14.74 12.38
N LYS A 715 28.84 15.51 11.30
CA LYS A 715 27.78 16.52 11.24
C LYS A 715 26.39 15.88 11.24
N ALA A 716 26.22 14.81 10.47
CA ALA A 716 25.02 14.01 10.39
C ALA A 716 24.68 13.35 11.74
N LEU A 717 25.67 12.75 12.41
CA LEU A 717 25.49 12.15 13.72
C LEU A 717 25.15 13.19 14.80
N LYS A 718 25.64 14.43 14.68
CA LYS A 718 25.21 15.52 15.56
C LYS A 718 23.77 15.94 15.30
N ALA A 719 23.37 16.03 14.03
CA ALA A 719 22.00 16.39 13.65
C ALA A 719 20.99 15.28 14.00
N SER A 720 21.41 14.01 13.96
CA SER A 720 20.55 12.85 14.22
C SER A 720 20.52 12.39 15.68
N GLY A 721 21.25 13.07 16.59
CA GLY A 721 21.37 12.64 17.99
C GLY A 721 22.12 11.32 18.18
N GLY A 722 23.00 10.95 17.23
CA GLY A 722 23.82 9.75 17.27
C GLY A 722 23.15 8.48 16.72
N ASP A 723 22.02 8.61 16.04
CA ASP A 723 21.35 7.53 15.31
C ASP A 723 21.93 7.42 13.89
N ILE A 724 22.30 6.21 13.46
CA ILE A 724 22.98 5.96 12.17
C ILE A 724 21.99 6.03 11.01
N GLU A 725 20.77 5.51 11.17
CA GLU A 725 19.76 5.50 10.10
C GLU A 725 19.36 6.93 9.76
N LYS A 726 18.98 7.70 10.79
CA LYS A 726 18.67 9.13 10.65
C LYS A 726 19.87 9.96 10.19
N ALA A 727 21.09 9.61 10.58
CA ALA A 727 22.29 10.28 10.07
C ALA A 727 22.43 10.03 8.57
N THR A 728 22.22 8.80 8.12
CA THR A 728 22.30 8.42 6.71
C THR A 728 21.25 9.17 5.89
N ASP A 729 19.99 9.18 6.35
CA ASP A 729 18.92 9.96 5.73
C ASP A 729 19.23 11.46 5.70
N TRP A 730 19.81 11.99 6.76
CA TRP A 730 20.21 13.40 6.82
C TRP A 730 21.29 13.73 5.79
N ILE A 731 22.27 12.84 5.58
CA ILE A 731 23.33 13.01 4.57
C ILE A 731 22.73 13.06 3.17
N PHE A 732 21.81 12.14 2.86
CA PHE A 732 21.16 12.11 1.54
C PHE A 732 20.27 13.32 1.28
N ASN A 733 19.61 13.84 2.32
CA ASN A 733 18.77 15.02 2.21
C ASN A 733 19.53 16.35 2.25
N ASN A 734 20.81 16.35 2.67
CA ASN A 734 21.63 17.57 2.80
C ASN A 734 23.00 17.44 2.10
N PRO A 735 23.03 17.19 0.77
CA PRO A 735 24.29 17.11 0.03
C PRO A 735 25.10 18.42 0.06
N GLU A 736 24.46 19.56 0.31
CA GLU A 736 25.13 20.87 0.38
C GLU A 736 26.11 20.99 1.57
N ALA A 737 25.85 20.25 2.65
CA ALA A 737 26.73 20.21 3.81
C ALA A 737 28.07 19.51 3.50
N SER A 738 28.16 18.75 2.41
CA SER A 738 29.40 18.10 1.94
C SER A 738 30.38 19.07 1.28
N ILE A 739 29.87 20.10 0.60
CA ILE A 739 30.68 21.00 -0.25
C ILE A 739 31.31 22.13 0.58
N SER A 740 30.67 22.54 1.67
CA SER A 740 31.13 23.65 2.52
C SER A 740 32.48 23.41 3.22
N SER A 741 33.02 22.18 3.20
CA SER A 741 34.29 21.86 3.87
C SER A 741 35.53 21.96 2.95
N GLU A 742 35.37 22.12 1.63
CA GLU A 742 36.49 22.12 0.67
C GLU A 742 36.91 23.50 0.12
N SER A 743 36.29 24.62 0.54
CA SER A 743 36.55 25.94 -0.07
C SER A 743 37.02 27.03 0.90
N VAL A 744 38.03 26.76 1.72
CA VAL A 744 38.79 27.84 2.39
C VAL A 744 40.25 27.80 1.95
N CYS A 745 40.57 28.57 0.90
CA CYS A 745 41.65 29.56 0.80
C CYS A 745 42.21 29.70 -0.64
N LEU A 746 41.93 30.83 -1.31
CA LEU A 746 42.89 31.73 -2.00
C LEU A 746 42.18 32.75 -2.91
N ASP A 747 42.42 34.01 -2.59
CA ASP A 747 42.35 35.28 -3.33
C ASP A 747 41.04 35.80 -3.98
N ALA A 748 40.68 36.98 -3.46
CA ALA A 748 39.78 37.94 -4.04
C ALA A 748 40.31 38.47 -5.38
N THR A 749 39.46 38.47 -6.41
CA THR A 749 38.99 39.62 -7.21
C THR A 749 38.36 39.07 -8.52
N THR A 750 37.21 39.62 -8.91
CA THR A 750 36.50 39.55 -10.22
C THR A 750 35.31 38.59 -10.41
N SER A 751 34.17 39.23 -10.68
CA SER A 751 32.92 38.81 -11.34
C SER A 751 32.10 37.64 -10.78
N SER A 752 30.92 37.99 -10.29
CA SER A 752 29.76 37.14 -10.00
C SER A 752 29.30 36.34 -11.22
N THR A 753 29.54 35.03 -11.20
CA THR A 753 28.80 34.01 -11.96
C THR A 753 28.00 33.14 -10.98
N PRO A 754 26.78 32.69 -11.34
CA PRO A 754 25.92 31.98 -10.40
C PRO A 754 26.54 30.65 -9.99
N THR A 755 26.32 30.34 -8.72
CA THR A 755 26.73 29.18 -7.93
C THR A 755 26.56 27.83 -8.66
N ASN A 756 27.63 27.03 -8.65
CA ASN A 756 27.71 25.62 -9.08
C ASN A 756 26.88 24.69 -8.16
N LEU A 757 25.55 24.84 -8.15
CA LEU A 757 24.60 23.93 -7.46
C LEU A 757 24.07 22.82 -8.39
N ASP A 758 24.36 22.88 -9.68
CA ASP A 758 23.99 21.85 -10.64
C ASP A 758 25.10 20.78 -10.73
N ALA A 759 24.99 19.72 -9.93
CA ALA A 759 25.53 18.43 -10.35
C ALA A 759 24.71 17.95 -11.56
N ALA A 760 24.95 18.54 -12.73
CA ALA A 760 24.31 18.34 -14.05
C ALA A 760 23.16 17.33 -14.04
N LEU A 761 21.95 17.78 -13.67
CA LEU A 761 20.74 17.01 -13.96
C LEU A 761 20.64 16.82 -15.47
N PRO A 762 20.14 15.68 -15.95
CA PRO A 762 19.83 15.56 -17.37
C PRO A 762 18.75 16.59 -17.71
N ASP A 763 19.09 17.52 -18.60
CA ASP A 763 18.15 18.46 -19.20
C ASP A 763 18.09 18.18 -20.70
N GLY A 764 17.22 17.24 -21.06
CA GLY A 764 16.95 16.84 -22.43
C GLY A 764 15.89 17.70 -23.12
N GLY A 765 15.34 17.17 -24.21
CA GLY A 765 14.29 17.87 -24.97
C GLY A 765 12.97 17.98 -24.20
N GLU A 766 12.20 19.03 -24.48
CA GLU A 766 10.88 19.29 -23.87
C GLU A 766 9.76 18.40 -24.44
N ARG A 767 10.07 17.59 -25.46
CA ARG A 767 9.12 16.72 -26.16
C ARG A 767 9.36 15.27 -25.80
N TYR A 768 8.27 14.63 -25.39
CA TYR A 768 8.25 13.25 -24.97
C TYR A 768 7.39 12.39 -25.88
N ARG A 769 7.81 11.15 -26.08
CA ARG A 769 7.00 10.11 -26.70
C ARG A 769 6.59 9.10 -25.63
N LEU A 770 5.34 8.66 -25.66
CA LEU A 770 4.86 7.62 -24.77
C LEU A 770 5.60 6.30 -25.02
N MET A 771 6.21 5.74 -23.98
CA MET A 771 7.00 4.51 -24.03
C MET A 771 6.31 3.33 -23.34
N GLY A 772 5.70 3.57 -22.17
CA GLY A 772 5.08 2.50 -21.41
C GLY A 772 4.03 2.98 -20.41
N ILE A 773 3.14 2.07 -20.05
CA ILE A 773 2.04 2.30 -19.11
C ILE A 773 1.99 1.13 -18.12
N ILE A 774 2.01 1.43 -16.83
CA ILE A 774 1.67 0.48 -15.77
C ILE A 774 0.20 0.67 -15.39
N SER A 775 -0.58 -0.39 -15.54
CA SER A 775 -2.03 -0.36 -15.39
C SER A 775 -2.46 -1.15 -14.15
N HIS A 776 -3.04 -0.46 -13.17
CA HIS A 776 -3.75 -1.12 -12.07
C HIS A 776 -5.19 -1.43 -12.49
N ILE A 777 -5.49 -2.70 -12.65
CA ILE A 777 -6.81 -3.23 -13.02
C ILE A 777 -7.53 -3.64 -11.75
N GLY A 778 -8.70 -3.06 -11.51
CA GLY A 778 -9.47 -3.27 -10.28
C GLY A 778 -10.25 -2.03 -9.90
N THR A 779 -11.34 -2.20 -9.17
CA THR A 779 -12.17 -1.10 -8.64
C THR A 779 -11.85 -0.77 -7.19
N SER A 780 -11.17 -1.68 -6.49
CA SER A 780 -10.73 -1.52 -5.11
C SER A 780 -9.41 -0.74 -5.01
N THR A 781 -9.15 -0.20 -3.83
CA THR A 781 -7.86 0.37 -3.43
C THR A 781 -6.98 -0.65 -2.72
N GLN A 782 -7.57 -1.71 -2.16
CA GLN A 782 -6.88 -2.75 -1.41
C GLN A 782 -6.51 -3.96 -2.28
N CYS A 783 -7.16 -4.11 -3.44
CA CYS A 783 -6.88 -5.19 -4.35
C CYS A 783 -6.99 -4.83 -5.83
N GLY A 784 -6.20 -5.54 -6.63
CA GLY A 784 -6.25 -5.53 -8.08
C GLY A 784 -5.02 -6.17 -8.71
N HIS A 785 -4.95 -6.10 -10.04
CA HIS A 785 -3.91 -6.73 -10.84
C HIS A 785 -3.12 -5.70 -11.66
N TYR A 786 -1.80 -5.85 -11.69
CA TYR A 786 -0.92 -4.94 -12.44
C TYR A 786 -0.48 -5.57 -13.76
N VAL A 787 -0.61 -4.81 -14.84
CA VAL A 787 -0.05 -5.16 -16.16
C VAL A 787 0.77 -4.01 -16.71
N ALA A 788 1.77 -4.32 -17.54
CA ALA A 788 2.57 -3.32 -18.22
C ALA A 788 2.32 -3.34 -19.73
N HIS A 789 2.05 -2.18 -20.31
CA HIS A 789 2.03 -1.97 -21.75
C HIS A 789 3.31 -1.25 -22.15
N ILE A 790 4.06 -1.78 -23.11
CA ILE A 790 5.34 -1.19 -23.53
C ILE A 790 5.37 -1.11 -25.05
N PHE A 791 5.77 0.05 -25.57
CA PHE A 791 6.00 0.26 -26.98
C PHE A 791 7.41 -0.20 -27.37
N LYS A 792 7.50 -1.31 -28.11
CA LYS A 792 8.76 -1.93 -28.58
C LYS A 792 8.66 -2.26 -30.06
N ASP A 793 9.73 -2.04 -30.83
CA ASP A 793 9.81 -2.37 -32.26
C ASP A 793 8.65 -1.84 -33.11
N GLY A 794 8.18 -0.63 -32.80
CA GLY A 794 7.07 0.01 -33.54
C GLY A 794 5.67 -0.50 -33.16
N ARG A 795 5.54 -1.39 -32.18
CA ARG A 795 4.27 -2.00 -31.73
C ARG A 795 4.11 -1.95 -30.22
N TRP A 796 2.87 -1.96 -29.75
CA TRP A 796 2.56 -2.12 -28.33
C TRP A 796 2.57 -3.60 -27.95
N VAL A 797 3.11 -3.92 -26.79
CA VAL A 797 3.12 -5.26 -26.21
C VAL A 797 2.62 -5.18 -24.77
N ILE A 798 1.70 -6.08 -24.42
CA ILE A 798 1.22 -6.24 -23.05
C ILE A 798 2.02 -7.35 -22.36
N PHE A 799 2.56 -7.03 -21.19
CA PHE A 799 3.19 -7.95 -20.25
C PHE A 799 2.24 -8.15 -19.07
N ASN A 800 1.74 -9.37 -18.95
CA ASN A 800 0.91 -9.82 -17.86
C ASN A 800 1.55 -11.06 -17.26
N ASP A 801 2.37 -10.85 -16.23
CA ASP A 801 3.18 -11.88 -15.58
C ASP A 801 3.96 -12.74 -16.60
N ASP A 802 3.70 -14.04 -16.68
CA ASP A 802 4.35 -15.01 -17.57
C ASP A 802 4.00 -14.81 -19.06
N LYS A 803 2.95 -14.03 -19.35
CA LYS A 803 2.40 -13.86 -20.70
C LYS A 803 2.81 -12.52 -21.30
N SER A 804 3.42 -12.58 -22.49
CA SER A 804 3.70 -11.43 -23.36
C SER A 804 2.90 -11.56 -24.66
N LYS A 805 2.08 -10.56 -24.99
CA LYS A 805 1.15 -10.62 -26.16
C LYS A 805 1.04 -9.28 -26.91
N ILE A 806 0.61 -9.31 -28.17
CA ILE A 806 0.34 -8.09 -28.99
C ILE A 806 -1.12 -7.68 -28.87
N PRO A 807 -1.47 -6.50 -28.32
CA PRO A 807 -2.87 -6.11 -28.16
C PRO A 807 -3.65 -6.02 -29.50
N SER A 808 -4.86 -6.56 -29.53
CA SER A 808 -5.75 -6.69 -30.70
C SER A 808 -6.18 -5.37 -31.33
N TYR A 809 -6.27 -4.29 -30.55
CA TYR A 809 -6.73 -2.97 -31.03
C TYR A 809 -5.84 -2.32 -32.10
N LEU A 810 -4.61 -2.82 -32.34
CA LEU A 810 -3.69 -2.27 -33.34
C LEU A 810 -3.66 -3.05 -34.68
N HIS A 811 -4.19 -4.28 -34.75
CA HIS A 811 -4.20 -5.05 -36.00
C HIS A 811 -5.06 -4.37 -37.08
N THR A 812 -6.15 -3.70 -36.67
CA THR A 812 -7.07 -2.99 -37.57
C THR A 812 -6.43 -1.76 -38.26
N LEU A 813 -5.34 -1.21 -37.70
CA LEU A 813 -4.61 -0.08 -38.30
C LEU A 813 -3.62 -0.51 -39.39
N LEU A 814 -3.09 -1.73 -39.31
CA LEU A 814 -2.13 -2.23 -40.31
C LEU A 814 -2.83 -2.73 -41.59
N GLU A 815 -4.00 -3.36 -41.49
CA GLU A 815 -4.75 -3.78 -42.69
C GLU A 815 -5.44 -2.62 -43.44
N SER A 816 -5.84 -1.56 -42.71
CA SER A 816 -6.40 -0.36 -43.33
C SER A 816 -5.33 0.55 -43.97
N ALA A 817 -4.08 0.51 -43.48
CA ALA A 817 -2.96 1.22 -44.09
C ALA A 817 -2.34 0.48 -45.29
N LEU A 818 -2.47 -0.86 -45.36
CA LEU A 818 -1.91 -1.66 -46.46
C LEU A 818 -2.83 -1.79 -47.69
N SER A 819 -4.08 -1.33 -47.63
CA SER A 819 -5.03 -1.38 -48.75
C SER A 819 -5.15 -0.09 -49.57
N VAL A 820 -4.45 0.99 -49.18
CA VAL A 820 -4.44 2.27 -49.91
C VAL A 820 -3.00 2.80 -50.03
N THR A 821 -2.22 2.25 -50.96
CA THR A 821 -1.23 2.92 -51.84
C THR A 821 -0.20 1.92 -52.40
N VAL A 822 -0.58 1.22 -53.47
CA VAL A 822 0.40 0.77 -54.48
C VAL A 822 0.20 1.63 -55.71
N ALA A 823 0.83 2.81 -55.73
CA ALA A 823 1.06 3.55 -56.97
C ALA A 823 2.14 4.63 -56.78
N SER A 824 3.36 4.25 -57.13
CA SER A 824 4.40 5.09 -57.76
C SER A 824 5.18 6.14 -56.94
N SER A 825 6.46 6.17 -57.30
CA SER A 825 7.48 7.23 -57.16
C SER A 825 8.24 7.40 -55.84
N SER A 826 9.54 7.13 -55.96
CA SER A 826 10.64 7.42 -55.05
C SER A 826 10.63 8.83 -54.46
N VAL A 827 10.70 8.94 -53.13
CA VAL A 827 11.30 10.09 -52.45
C VAL A 827 12.10 9.57 -51.24
N HIS A 828 13.35 10.01 -51.15
CA HIS A 828 14.30 9.76 -50.07
C HIS A 828 13.71 9.87 -48.66
N PHE A 829 13.87 8.84 -47.83
CA PHE A 829 13.83 8.99 -46.38
C PHE A 829 15.19 9.50 -45.90
N GLN A 830 15.28 10.81 -45.70
CA GLN A 830 16.33 11.43 -44.89
C GLN A 830 16.19 10.92 -43.45
N PHE A 831 17.27 10.38 -42.91
CA PHE A 831 17.47 10.22 -41.47
C PHE A 831 17.19 11.56 -40.79
N TRP A 832 16.10 11.65 -40.00
CA TRP A 832 15.87 12.79 -39.11
C TRP A 832 16.36 12.43 -37.70
N SER A 833 17.53 12.98 -37.38
CA SER A 833 18.22 12.88 -36.10
C SER A 833 17.58 13.79 -35.04
N GLY A 834 16.33 13.52 -34.64
CA GLY A 834 15.69 14.18 -33.49
C GLY A 834 15.58 13.22 -32.32
N LYS A 835 16.38 13.42 -31.26
CA LYS A 835 16.24 12.68 -29.99
C LYS A 835 14.93 13.09 -29.31
N PHE A 836 14.00 12.16 -29.14
CA PHE A 836 12.80 12.33 -28.31
C PHE A 836 13.06 11.70 -26.93
N ASN A 837 12.63 12.37 -25.86
CA ASN A 837 12.61 11.78 -24.51
C ASN A 837 11.39 10.86 -24.37
N ALA A 838 11.34 9.99 -23.36
CA ALA A 838 10.29 8.98 -23.20
C ALA A 838 9.42 9.22 -21.95
N VAL A 839 8.11 8.99 -22.04
CA VAL A 839 7.20 9.06 -20.87
C VAL A 839 6.78 7.65 -20.46
N VAL A 840 6.88 7.38 -19.16
CA VAL A 840 6.29 6.22 -18.50
C VAL A 840 5.11 6.69 -17.68
N LEU A 841 3.92 6.20 -17.98
CA LEU A 841 2.73 6.45 -17.17
C LEU A 841 2.57 5.35 -16.13
N MET A 842 2.38 5.73 -14.88
CA MET A 842 1.98 4.81 -13.83
C MET A 842 0.51 5.07 -13.47
N THR A 843 -0.23 3.97 -13.31
CA THR A 843 -1.63 3.84 -12.87
C THR A 843 -2.72 4.33 -13.85
N MET A 844 -2.90 3.63 -14.98
CA MET A 844 -4.03 3.86 -15.89
C MET A 844 -4.82 2.62 -16.27
N SER A 845 -6.16 2.72 -16.37
CA SER A 845 -7.01 1.71 -17.02
C SER A 845 -7.16 2.10 -18.49
N VAL A 846 -6.77 1.22 -19.41
CA VAL A 846 -6.89 1.44 -20.86
C VAL A 846 -8.27 0.99 -21.31
N ALA A 847 -9.03 1.83 -22.05
CA ALA A 847 -10.17 1.35 -22.84
C ALA A 847 -10.46 2.20 -24.09
N ASP A 848 -10.48 1.49 -25.23
CA ASP A 848 -11.33 1.63 -26.42
C ASP A 848 -11.26 2.91 -27.27
N ARG A 849 -10.42 2.88 -28.33
CA ARG A 849 -10.44 3.83 -29.47
C ARG A 849 -11.52 3.42 -30.49
N ARG A 850 -12.79 3.41 -30.09
CA ARG A 850 -13.91 3.26 -31.04
C ARG A 850 -14.96 4.33 -30.78
N LYS A 851 -14.85 5.45 -31.50
CA LYS A 851 -15.93 6.32 -32.02
C LYS A 851 -15.43 7.76 -32.18
N LEU A 852 -14.71 7.99 -33.26
CA LEU A 852 -14.58 9.30 -33.88
C LEU A 852 -14.94 9.08 -35.34
N PHE A 853 -16.19 9.35 -35.71
CA PHE A 853 -16.65 9.88 -37.00
C PHE A 853 -18.18 9.96 -36.96
N THR A 854 -18.68 11.17 -36.77
CA THR A 854 -20.10 11.51 -36.91
C THR A 854 -20.31 12.06 -38.33
N LEU A 855 -21.34 11.59 -39.03
CA LEU A 855 -21.91 12.25 -40.20
C LEU A 855 -23.40 12.53 -39.92
N CYS A 856 -23.77 13.81 -40.02
CA CYS A 856 -25.11 14.36 -39.81
C CYS A 856 -26.17 13.84 -40.80
N SER A 857 -27.43 13.75 -40.35
CA SER A 857 -28.60 14.33 -41.06
C SER A 857 -29.91 14.28 -40.25
N MET A 858 -30.43 15.48 -39.95
CA MET A 858 -31.81 16.00 -39.95
C MET A 858 -33.08 15.10 -39.94
N TRP A 859 -34.04 15.56 -39.09
CA TRP A 859 -35.51 15.77 -39.28
C TRP A 859 -36.56 14.80 -38.67
N GLN A 860 -37.45 15.43 -37.87
CA GLN A 860 -38.92 15.24 -37.68
C GLN A 860 -39.44 13.91 -37.08
N SER A 861 -40.55 13.80 -36.34
CA SER A 861 -41.56 14.66 -35.69
C SER A 861 -42.58 13.71 -35.00
N GLY A 862 -43.32 14.19 -33.99
CA GLY A 862 -44.63 13.64 -33.54
C GLY A 862 -44.67 13.15 -32.09
N ASN A 863 -45.23 13.92 -31.15
CA ASN A 863 -46.62 13.85 -30.62
C ASN A 863 -46.96 12.45 -30.05
N THR A 864 -47.50 12.26 -28.84
CA THR A 864 -48.63 12.99 -28.20
C THR A 864 -48.78 12.49 -26.74
N SER A 865 -49.09 13.43 -25.82
CA SER A 865 -50.15 13.40 -24.75
C SER A 865 -50.39 12.12 -23.92
N SER A 866 -50.72 12.13 -22.63
CA SER A 866 -51.01 13.18 -21.63
C SER A 866 -51.54 12.48 -20.37
N SER A 867 -51.21 13.05 -19.21
CA SER A 867 -52.10 13.35 -18.06
C SER A 867 -52.91 12.20 -17.41
N SER A 868 -53.27 12.18 -16.14
CA SER A 868 -53.57 13.26 -15.18
C SER A 868 -53.92 12.53 -13.87
N SER A 869 -53.41 12.97 -12.71
CA SER A 869 -54.18 13.76 -11.71
C SER A 869 -55.12 12.88 -10.86
N SER A 870 -55.29 13.03 -9.55
CA SER A 870 -54.87 14.06 -8.59
C SER A 870 -55.58 13.79 -7.26
N THR A 871 -55.02 14.38 -6.19
CA THR A 871 -55.73 15.02 -5.05
C THR A 871 -56.46 14.10 -4.05
N GLN A 872 -56.48 14.34 -2.74
CA GLN A 872 -56.46 15.57 -1.93
C GLN A 872 -56.32 15.06 -0.46
N ASN A 873 -55.44 15.52 0.43
CA ASN A 873 -55.29 16.83 1.10
C ASN A 873 -55.55 16.74 2.62
N LEU A 874 -54.64 17.36 3.39
CA LEU A 874 -54.85 18.26 4.56
C LEU A 874 -55.47 17.63 5.84
N HIS A 875 -55.08 17.92 7.10
CA HIS A 875 -54.22 18.95 7.69
C HIS A 875 -54.07 18.70 9.21
N HIS A 876 -52.95 19.18 9.80
CA HIS A 876 -52.81 19.84 11.13
C HIS A 876 -53.31 19.18 12.44
N SER A 877 -52.78 19.44 13.65
CA SER A 877 -51.57 20.06 14.21
C SER A 877 -51.71 20.04 15.76
N ILE A 878 -50.56 19.98 16.47
CA ILE A 878 -50.21 20.66 17.75
C ILE A 878 -50.96 20.30 19.06
N HIS A 879 -50.23 19.84 20.09
CA HIS A 879 -49.84 20.57 21.34
C HIS A 879 -49.21 19.64 22.39
N GLY A 880 -48.18 20.15 23.12
CA GLY A 880 -47.54 19.53 24.30
C GLY A 880 -48.44 19.59 25.57
N PRO A 881 -47.93 19.63 26.84
CA PRO A 881 -46.60 20.07 27.30
C PRO A 881 -45.99 19.34 28.55
N SER A 882 -44.76 19.73 28.98
CA SER A 882 -44.21 19.99 30.36
C SER A 882 -44.47 19.01 31.55
N ASP A 883 -43.62 18.80 32.59
CA ASP A 883 -42.73 19.70 33.35
C ASP A 883 -41.93 18.95 34.48
N ARG A 884 -40.76 19.50 34.90
CA ARG A 884 -40.20 19.66 36.30
C ARG A 884 -39.77 18.43 37.18
N ASN A 885 -38.79 18.44 38.11
CA ASN A 885 -37.99 19.47 38.82
C ASN A 885 -36.84 18.88 39.73
N LEU A 886 -35.74 19.67 39.92
CA LEU A 886 -34.99 20.03 41.19
C LEU A 886 -34.27 18.93 42.05
N THR A 887 -33.16 19.09 42.81
CA THR A 887 -32.28 20.21 43.28
C THR A 887 -31.05 19.71 44.08
N ALA A 888 -29.96 20.52 44.13
CA ALA A 888 -29.08 20.88 45.29
C ALA A 888 -28.20 19.80 45.99
N SER A 889 -27.02 20.03 46.61
CA SER A 889 -26.09 21.17 46.77
C SER A 889 -24.74 20.68 47.39
N ASN A 890 -23.67 21.42 47.10
CA ASN A 890 -22.37 21.68 47.77
C ASN A 890 -21.99 21.02 49.12
N ASN A 891 -20.72 20.58 49.29
CA ASN A 891 -19.56 21.37 49.84
C ASN A 891 -18.31 20.47 50.07
N MET A 892 -17.11 20.87 49.60
CA MET A 892 -15.88 21.26 50.36
C MET A 892 -15.44 20.32 51.51
N LYS A 893 -14.17 19.92 51.73
CA LYS A 893 -12.85 20.61 51.65
C LYS A 893 -11.71 19.58 51.92
N THR A 894 -10.48 19.82 51.36
CA THR A 894 -9.08 19.64 51.88
C THR A 894 -8.69 18.44 52.78
N SER A 895 -7.47 17.87 52.91
CA SER A 895 -6.09 17.90 52.36
C SER A 895 -5.29 16.90 53.24
N SER A 896 -4.37 16.04 52.76
CA SER A 896 -2.91 16.16 52.98
C SER A 896 -2.22 14.77 52.89
N SER A 897 -0.88 14.80 52.84
CA SER A 897 0.18 13.80 52.57
C SER A 897 0.14 12.49 53.39
N SER A 898 0.85 11.39 53.09
CA SER A 898 2.32 11.23 52.98
C SER A 898 2.70 9.82 52.44
N LYS A 899 4.00 9.64 52.13
CA LYS A 899 4.66 8.58 51.36
C LYS A 899 4.76 7.18 52.01
N THR A 900 5.14 6.23 51.14
CA THR A 900 6.09 5.08 51.30
C THR A 900 5.58 3.63 51.48
N VAL A 901 6.05 2.79 50.53
CA VAL A 901 6.27 1.32 50.39
C VAL A 901 5.29 0.29 51.02
N SER A 902 4.72 -0.57 50.17
CA SER A 902 5.00 -2.03 50.15
C SER A 902 4.00 -2.77 49.25
N SER A 903 4.55 -3.75 48.54
CA SER A 903 3.92 -4.76 47.70
C SER A 903 2.87 -5.62 48.41
N VAL A 904 1.88 -6.09 47.64
CA VAL A 904 0.91 -7.15 47.97
C VAL A 904 -0.10 -6.82 49.07
N ALA A 905 -1.02 -5.89 48.79
CA ALA A 905 -2.39 -5.89 49.31
C ALA A 905 -3.20 -4.76 48.64
N LYS A 906 -4.02 -5.10 47.64
CA LYS A 906 -5.27 -4.40 47.24
C LYS A 906 -5.87 -4.98 45.94
N SER A 907 -6.04 -6.30 45.89
CA SER A 907 -7.37 -6.77 45.47
C SER A 907 -8.31 -6.49 46.65
N LEU A 908 -9.55 -6.04 46.39
CA LEU A 908 -10.63 -5.72 47.36
C LEU A 908 -11.02 -4.25 47.57
N LEU A 909 -10.61 -3.30 46.69
CA LEU A 909 -11.37 -2.05 46.54
C LEU A 909 -11.62 -1.78 45.05
N PRO A 910 -12.87 -1.53 44.61
CA PRO A 910 -13.14 -1.17 43.22
C PRO A 910 -12.34 0.10 42.87
N PRO A 911 -11.74 0.16 41.67
CA PRO A 911 -10.96 1.32 41.28
C PRO A 911 -11.85 2.57 41.33
N ARG A 912 -11.37 3.62 42.01
CA ARG A 912 -12.12 4.88 42.15
C ARG A 912 -12.37 5.46 40.76
N ARG A 913 -13.64 5.52 40.37
CA ARG A 913 -14.11 6.19 39.16
C ARG A 913 -13.60 7.62 39.11
N ARG A 914 -12.91 7.98 38.02
CA ARG A 914 -12.27 9.28 37.79
C ARG A 914 -13.20 10.22 37.00
N LEU A 915 -14.18 9.66 36.29
CA LEU A 915 -15.16 10.39 35.49
C LEU A 915 -16.58 10.14 36.02
N ARG A 916 -17.35 11.22 36.13
CA ARG A 916 -18.80 11.14 36.35
C ARG A 916 -19.52 11.29 35.01
N LEU A 917 -20.34 10.30 34.68
CA LEU A 917 -21.12 10.25 33.44
C LEU A 917 -22.58 10.64 33.69
N ASP A 918 -23.15 11.45 32.81
CA ASP A 918 -24.58 11.75 32.77
C ASP A 918 -25.10 11.71 31.33
N PRO A 919 -25.98 10.75 30.97
CA PRO A 919 -26.59 9.72 31.83
C PRO A 919 -25.59 8.67 32.33
N ASN A 920 -25.85 8.11 33.53
CA ASN A 920 -24.89 7.27 34.24
C ASN A 920 -24.91 5.79 33.82
N ASN A 921 -26.02 5.26 33.29
CA ASN A 921 -26.18 3.83 33.02
C ASN A 921 -26.72 3.51 31.62
N CYS A 922 -27.38 4.45 30.96
CA CYS A 922 -28.05 4.23 29.67
C CYS A 922 -27.88 5.44 28.74
N LEU A 923 -27.68 5.20 27.45
CA LEU A 923 -27.77 6.21 26.39
C LEU A 923 -29.09 6.07 25.67
N PHE A 924 -29.79 7.19 25.56
CA PHE A 924 -31.10 7.27 24.92
C PHE A 924 -30.93 7.68 23.46
N PHE A 925 -31.58 6.99 22.54
CA PHE A 925 -31.60 7.33 21.11
C PHE A 925 -33.04 7.39 20.61
N PRO A 926 -33.42 8.38 19.79
CA PRO A 926 -34.71 8.33 19.11
C PRO A 926 -34.75 7.10 18.18
N TYR A 927 -35.88 6.41 18.12
CA TYR A 927 -36.06 5.25 17.24
C TYR A 927 -36.51 5.72 15.85
N GLU A 928 -35.56 5.82 14.91
CA GLU A 928 -35.83 6.18 13.51
C GLU A 928 -35.19 5.14 12.57
N PRO A 929 -35.94 4.11 12.13
CA PRO A 929 -35.42 3.04 11.29
C PRO A 929 -34.84 3.56 9.97
N GLY A 930 -33.67 3.04 9.58
CA GLY A 930 -32.93 3.42 8.37
C GLY A 930 -32.21 4.77 8.46
N LYS A 931 -32.19 5.43 9.63
CA LYS A 931 -31.54 6.73 9.84
C LYS A 931 -30.44 6.68 10.89
N GLN A 932 -29.53 7.65 10.80
CA GLN A 932 -28.52 7.90 11.82
C GLN A 932 -29.10 8.80 12.92
N VAL A 933 -29.17 8.27 14.12
CA VAL A 933 -29.69 8.93 15.32
C VAL A 933 -28.56 9.33 16.25
N LYS A 934 -28.79 10.39 17.05
CA LYS A 934 -27.77 10.97 17.93
C LYS A 934 -28.19 10.85 19.40
N SER A 935 -27.21 10.67 20.26
CA SER A 935 -27.31 10.75 21.71
C SER A 935 -26.21 11.63 22.27
N ALA A 936 -26.35 12.09 23.51
CA ALA A 936 -25.36 12.94 24.16
C ALA A 936 -24.99 12.36 25.53
N ILE A 937 -23.71 12.45 25.86
CA ILE A 937 -23.19 12.06 27.17
C ILE A 937 -22.27 13.13 27.73
N ARG A 938 -22.52 13.50 28.97
CA ARG A 938 -21.68 14.42 29.70
C ARG A 938 -20.67 13.64 30.54
N LEU A 939 -19.39 13.92 30.33
CA LEU A 939 -18.27 13.43 31.12
C LEU A 939 -17.74 14.57 31.98
N LYS A 940 -17.65 14.37 33.29
CA LYS A 940 -17.03 15.33 34.22
C LYS A 940 -15.86 14.69 34.93
N ASN A 941 -14.67 15.28 34.84
CA ASN A 941 -13.51 14.85 35.61
C ASN A 941 -13.69 15.24 37.09
N THR A 942 -13.93 14.25 37.95
CA THR A 942 -14.09 14.44 39.39
C THR A 942 -12.78 14.21 40.16
N SER A 943 -11.71 13.85 39.46
CA SER A 943 -10.39 13.63 40.05
C SER A 943 -9.59 14.94 40.18
N ARG A 944 -8.53 14.92 40.99
CA ARG A 944 -7.59 16.05 41.17
C ARG A 944 -6.47 16.09 40.11
N SER A 945 -6.55 15.23 39.10
CA SER A 945 -5.52 15.07 38.06
C SER A 945 -6.14 15.15 36.67
N HIS A 946 -5.34 15.40 35.64
CA HIS A 946 -5.80 15.31 34.25
C HIS A 946 -6.17 13.86 33.93
N VAL A 947 -7.27 13.68 33.21
CA VAL A 947 -7.80 12.35 32.88
C VAL A 947 -8.04 12.26 31.39
N ALA A 948 -7.33 11.35 30.73
CA ALA A 948 -7.64 10.94 29.38
C ALA A 948 -8.85 10.00 29.40
N PHE A 949 -9.75 10.11 28.43
CA PHE A 949 -10.86 9.18 28.23
C PHE A 949 -10.83 8.57 26.82
N LYS A 950 -11.28 7.31 26.71
CA LYS A 950 -11.40 6.57 25.44
C LYS A 950 -12.77 5.90 25.38
N PHE A 951 -13.46 6.06 24.26
CA PHE A 951 -14.73 5.40 23.99
C PHE A 951 -14.52 4.09 23.22
N GLN A 952 -15.21 3.04 23.67
CA GLN A 952 -15.29 1.76 22.99
C GLN A 952 -16.75 1.31 22.92
N THR A 953 -17.13 0.64 21.85
CA THR A 953 -18.47 0.10 21.64
C THR A 953 -18.39 -1.34 21.15
N THR A 954 -19.38 -2.16 21.49
CA THR A 954 -19.51 -3.52 20.93
C THR A 954 -20.03 -3.53 19.48
N ALA A 955 -20.35 -2.37 18.91
CA ALA A 955 -20.80 -2.21 17.52
C ALA A 955 -20.16 -0.98 16.85
N PRO A 956 -18.86 -1.01 16.50
CA PRO A 956 -18.14 0.14 15.96
C PRO A 956 -18.56 0.54 14.54
N LYS A 957 -19.09 -0.42 13.75
CA LYS A 957 -19.60 -0.17 12.39
C LYS A 957 -20.88 0.67 12.39
N SER A 958 -21.71 0.55 13.43
CA SER A 958 -23.00 1.25 13.51
C SER A 958 -23.05 2.34 14.57
N CYS A 959 -22.07 2.45 15.47
CA CYS A 959 -22.03 3.48 16.51
C CYS A 959 -20.63 4.06 16.71
N TYR A 960 -20.52 5.39 16.85
CA TYR A 960 -19.27 6.07 17.20
C TYR A 960 -19.53 7.31 18.06
N MET A 961 -18.53 7.78 18.80
CA MET A 961 -18.60 9.01 19.60
C MET A 961 -17.69 10.08 19.03
N ARG A 962 -18.13 11.35 19.04
CA ARG A 962 -17.32 12.50 18.65
C ARG A 962 -17.12 13.46 19.83
N PRO A 963 -15.87 13.78 20.20
CA PRO A 963 -14.62 13.10 19.83
C PRO A 963 -14.54 11.67 20.42
N PRO A 964 -13.76 10.75 19.83
CA PRO A 964 -13.64 9.37 20.30
C PRO A 964 -12.84 9.24 21.62
N GLY A 965 -12.08 10.27 21.96
CA GLY A 965 -11.35 10.42 23.21
C GLY A 965 -10.82 11.83 23.37
N GLY A 966 -10.20 12.10 24.51
CA GLY A 966 -9.63 13.41 24.83
C GLY A 966 -9.14 13.47 26.27
N ILE A 967 -8.54 14.59 26.65
CA ILE A 967 -8.06 14.83 28.02
C ILE A 967 -8.93 15.90 28.67
N LEU A 968 -9.35 15.62 29.91
CA LEU A 968 -10.11 16.54 30.74
C LEU A 968 -9.27 17.02 31.90
N SER A 969 -9.19 18.33 32.08
CA SER A 969 -8.59 18.97 33.24
C SER A 969 -9.38 18.66 34.52
N PRO A 970 -8.78 18.76 35.71
CA PRO A 970 -9.50 18.55 36.98
C PRO A 970 -10.75 19.44 37.07
N GLY A 971 -11.94 18.85 37.24
CA GLY A 971 -13.21 19.58 37.31
C GLY A 971 -13.85 19.92 35.96
N GLU A 972 -13.13 19.75 34.85
CA GLU A 972 -13.63 20.03 33.50
C GLU A 972 -14.80 19.10 33.15
N THR A 973 -15.79 19.66 32.47
CA THR A 973 -16.97 18.94 32.01
C THR A 973 -17.08 19.06 30.50
N PHE A 974 -17.25 17.94 29.85
CA PHE A 974 -17.32 17.82 28.40
C PHE A 974 -18.56 17.03 28.01
N ILE A 975 -19.23 17.42 26.92
CA ILE A 975 -20.39 16.70 26.39
C ILE A 975 -20.01 16.13 25.03
N ALA A 976 -20.00 14.81 24.93
CA ALA A 976 -19.74 14.09 23.70
C ALA A 976 -21.06 13.71 23.01
N THR A 977 -21.06 13.72 21.68
CA THR A 977 -22.19 13.22 20.89
C THR A 977 -21.89 11.80 20.42
N VAL A 978 -22.80 10.87 20.72
CA VAL A 978 -22.76 9.47 20.27
C VAL A 978 -23.72 9.31 19.11
N PHE A 979 -23.22 8.86 17.96
CA PHE A 979 -24.00 8.57 16.77
C PHE A 979 -24.30 7.08 16.71
N ARG A 980 -25.49 6.73 16.22
CA ARG A 980 -25.90 5.35 15.98
C ARG A 980 -26.74 5.25 14.73
N PHE A 981 -26.52 4.26 13.88
CA PHE A 981 -27.44 3.90 12.82
C PHE A 981 -28.51 2.94 13.37
N VAL A 982 -29.79 3.21 13.11
CA VAL A 982 -30.90 2.31 13.48
C VAL A 982 -31.25 1.48 12.25
N GLU A 983 -31.00 0.18 12.30
CA GLU A 983 -31.36 -0.75 11.21
C GLU A 983 -32.88 -0.90 11.10
N GLN A 984 -33.40 -1.11 9.89
CA GLN A 984 -34.83 -1.37 9.68
C GLN A 984 -35.16 -2.78 10.16
N PRO A 985 -36.20 -2.98 10.99
CA PRO A 985 -36.61 -4.32 11.39
C PRO A 985 -37.26 -5.05 10.21
N GLU A 986 -36.92 -6.33 10.03
CA GLU A 986 -37.46 -7.17 8.93
C GLU A 986 -38.87 -7.71 9.23
N ASN A 987 -39.30 -7.70 10.49
CA ASN A 987 -40.67 -8.02 10.93
C ASN A 987 -41.33 -6.76 11.53
N ASN A 988 -42.59 -6.50 11.16
CA ASN A 988 -43.40 -5.32 11.52
C ASN A 988 -43.71 -5.12 13.03
N GLU A 989 -42.90 -5.64 13.96
CA GLU A 989 -43.02 -5.38 15.39
C GLU A 989 -42.11 -4.22 15.81
N LYS A 990 -42.67 -3.23 16.53
CA LYS A 990 -41.92 -2.09 17.09
C LYS A 990 -41.16 -2.55 18.34
N PRO A 991 -39.81 -2.58 18.37
CA PRO A 991 -39.05 -2.95 19.55
C PRO A 991 -38.90 -1.73 20.48
N MET A 992 -40.00 -1.25 21.07
CA MET A 992 -39.98 -0.02 21.87
C MET A 992 -39.44 -0.20 23.30
N ASP A 993 -39.37 -1.43 23.82
CA ASP A 993 -38.88 -1.72 25.18
C ASP A 993 -37.69 -2.70 25.24
N GLN A 994 -37.13 -3.10 24.09
CA GLN A 994 -35.95 -3.97 24.08
C GLN A 994 -34.68 -3.17 24.38
N LYS A 995 -34.08 -3.44 25.54
CA LYS A 995 -32.71 -3.03 25.87
C LYS A 995 -31.78 -3.61 24.80
N SER A 996 -31.25 -2.76 23.91
CA SER A 996 -30.36 -3.25 22.85
C SER A 996 -29.13 -3.93 23.47
N LYS A 997 -28.71 -5.08 22.93
CA LYS A 997 -27.52 -5.84 23.39
C LYS A 997 -26.21 -5.02 23.31
N ILE A 998 -26.21 -3.90 22.59
CA ILE A 998 -25.04 -3.03 22.41
C ILE A 998 -24.69 -2.30 23.71
N LYS A 999 -23.40 -2.35 24.05
CA LYS A 999 -22.81 -1.79 25.26
C LYS A 999 -21.76 -0.75 24.88
N PHE A 1000 -21.85 0.43 25.49
CA PHE A 1000 -20.86 1.49 25.34
C PHE A 1000 -19.96 1.55 26.55
N LYS A 1001 -18.65 1.42 26.36
CA LYS A 1001 -17.65 1.41 27.42
C LYS A 1001 -16.85 2.70 27.37
N ILE A 1002 -16.83 3.43 28.48
CA ILE A 1002 -15.94 4.59 28.65
C ILE A 1002 -14.81 4.19 29.59
N MET A 1003 -13.58 4.34 29.11
CA MET A 1003 -12.36 4.06 29.86
C MET A 1003 -11.66 5.36 30.20
N SER A 1004 -10.94 5.39 31.32
CA SER A 1004 -10.17 6.54 31.77
C SER A 1004 -8.75 6.16 32.15
N LEU A 1005 -7.82 7.08 31.90
CA LEU A 1005 -6.41 6.98 32.27
C LEU A 1005 -5.98 8.29 32.93
N LYS A 1006 -5.24 8.20 34.03
CA LYS A 1006 -4.68 9.38 34.70
C LYS A 1006 -3.43 9.83 33.94
N VAL A 1007 -3.38 11.09 33.53
CA VAL A 1007 -2.25 11.68 32.79
C VAL A 1007 -1.67 12.89 33.53
N LYS A 1008 -0.46 13.31 33.14
CA LYS A 1008 0.17 14.54 33.66
C LYS A 1008 -0.45 15.77 32.96
N ALA A 1009 -0.29 16.94 33.55
CA ALA A 1009 -0.70 18.19 32.90
C ALA A 1009 0.17 18.44 31.66
N GLY A 1010 -0.42 18.95 30.57
CA GLY A 1010 0.29 19.21 29.31
C GLY A 1010 0.55 17.98 28.43
N THR A 1011 0.00 16.80 28.78
CA THR A 1011 0.02 15.63 27.88
C THR A 1011 -1.01 15.83 26.76
N GLU A 1012 -0.62 15.61 25.51
CA GLU A 1012 -1.55 15.56 24.38
C GLU A 1012 -2.24 14.19 24.29
N TYR A 1013 -3.48 14.17 23.80
CA TYR A 1013 -4.23 12.92 23.69
C TYR A 1013 -3.73 12.12 22.49
N VAL A 1014 -3.15 10.95 22.75
CA VAL A 1014 -2.77 9.97 21.73
C VAL A 1014 -3.45 8.63 22.04
N PRO A 1015 -4.10 7.96 21.06
CA PRO A 1015 -4.84 6.71 21.30
C PRO A 1015 -3.99 5.56 21.89
N GLU A 1016 -2.69 5.52 21.59
CA GLU A 1016 -1.72 4.52 22.10
C GLU A 1016 -1.48 4.61 23.62
N LEU A 1017 -1.76 5.75 24.27
CA LEU A 1017 -1.58 5.92 25.73
C LEU A 1017 -2.32 4.86 26.56
N PHE A 1018 -3.47 4.40 26.06
CA PHE A 1018 -4.28 3.37 26.72
C PHE A 1018 -3.71 1.96 26.54
N ASP A 1019 -2.88 1.75 25.51
CA ASP A 1019 -2.25 0.48 25.21
C ASP A 1019 -0.88 0.33 25.91
N GLU A 1020 -0.15 1.44 26.10
CA GLU A 1020 1.10 1.48 26.88
C GLU A 1020 0.86 1.34 28.40
N GLN A 1021 -0.26 1.87 28.91
CA GLN A 1021 -0.56 1.93 30.35
C GLN A 1021 -1.77 1.08 30.76
N LYS A 1022 -1.96 -0.09 30.14
CA LYS A 1022 -3.13 -0.98 30.33
C LYS A 1022 -3.46 -1.26 31.80
N ASP A 1023 -2.45 -1.44 32.65
CA ASP A 1023 -2.62 -1.73 34.08
C ASP A 1023 -3.17 -0.56 34.90
N GLN A 1024 -3.10 0.67 34.38
CA GLN A 1024 -3.58 1.89 35.05
C GLN A 1024 -4.93 2.39 34.49
N VAL A 1025 -5.40 1.78 33.41
CA VAL A 1025 -6.67 2.12 32.77
C VAL A 1025 -7.83 1.63 33.64
N THR A 1026 -8.79 2.52 33.88
CA THR A 1026 -9.99 2.21 34.66
C THR A 1026 -11.20 2.23 33.76
N VAL A 1027 -12.03 1.19 33.80
CA VAL A 1027 -13.33 1.18 33.12
C VAL A 1027 -14.31 1.98 33.99
N GLU A 1028 -14.73 3.14 33.52
CA GLU A 1028 -15.61 4.04 34.27
C GLU A 1028 -17.03 3.50 34.31
N GLN A 1029 -17.56 3.11 33.16
CA GLN A 1029 -18.90 2.56 33.05
C GLN A 1029 -19.16 1.86 31.71
N ILE A 1030 -20.10 0.90 31.76
CA ILE A 1030 -20.74 0.32 30.58
C ILE A 1030 -22.18 0.83 30.50
N LEU A 1031 -22.49 1.62 29.47
CA LEU A 1031 -23.81 2.20 29.24
C LEU A 1031 -24.61 1.32 28.27
N ARG A 1032 -25.88 1.13 28.57
CA ARG A 1032 -26.82 0.38 27.71
C ARG A 1032 -27.54 1.32 26.76
N VAL A 1033 -27.98 0.83 25.62
CA VAL A 1033 -28.77 1.64 24.67
C VAL A 1033 -30.25 1.45 24.97
N VAL A 1034 -30.97 2.55 25.05
CA VAL A 1034 -32.43 2.57 25.17
C VAL A 1034 -32.99 3.39 24.02
N PHE A 1035 -33.90 2.80 23.26
CA PHE A 1035 -34.61 3.53 22.22
C PHE A 1035 -35.80 4.28 22.82
N VAL A 1036 -36.05 5.46 22.29
CA VAL A 1036 -37.13 6.33 22.74
C VAL A 1036 -37.95 6.72 21.52
N ASP A 1037 -39.27 6.72 21.65
CA ASP A 1037 -40.16 7.18 20.60
C ASP A 1037 -39.93 8.67 20.30
N PRO A 1038 -39.61 9.08 19.06
CA PRO A 1038 -39.59 10.50 18.71
C PRO A 1038 -40.99 11.15 18.80
N GLU A 1039 -42.08 10.39 18.64
CA GLU A 1039 -43.45 10.90 18.63
C GLU A 1039 -44.08 11.00 20.02
N ARG A 1040 -43.55 10.28 21.02
CA ARG A 1040 -44.04 10.31 22.40
C ARG A 1040 -43.11 11.13 23.31
N PRO A 1041 -43.54 12.30 23.83
CA PRO A 1041 -42.71 13.09 24.74
C PRO A 1041 -42.37 12.28 26.00
N SER A 1042 -41.08 12.16 26.31
CA SER A 1042 -40.61 11.56 27.56
C SER A 1042 -39.52 12.44 28.17
N ALA A 1043 -39.41 12.42 29.50
CA ALA A 1043 -38.38 13.18 30.22
C ALA A 1043 -36.94 12.80 29.76
N ALA A 1044 -36.75 11.55 29.33
CA ALA A 1044 -35.50 11.08 28.75
C ALA A 1044 -35.22 11.71 27.37
N LEU A 1045 -36.25 11.84 26.51
CA LEU A 1045 -36.14 12.49 25.20
C LEU A 1045 -35.90 14.00 25.33
N GLU A 1046 -36.55 14.69 26.26
CA GLU A 1046 -36.32 16.12 26.49
C GLU A 1046 -34.92 16.39 27.03
N LYS A 1047 -34.47 15.57 28.00
CA LYS A 1047 -33.10 15.65 28.51
C LYS A 1047 -32.08 15.38 27.40
N LEU A 1048 -32.34 14.40 26.53
CA LEU A 1048 -31.52 14.08 25.36
C LEU A 1048 -31.44 15.27 24.40
N LYS A 1049 -32.59 15.85 24.02
CA LYS A 1049 -32.66 17.04 23.14
C LYS A 1049 -31.87 18.21 23.72
N ARG A 1050 -32.01 18.49 25.02
CA ARG A 1050 -31.24 19.54 25.70
C ARG A 1050 -29.75 19.27 25.71
N GLN A 1051 -29.33 18.04 26.00
CA GLN A 1051 -27.90 17.67 26.00
C GLN A 1051 -27.29 17.67 24.59
N LEU A 1052 -28.07 17.30 23.56
CA LEU A 1052 -27.65 17.41 22.16
C LEU A 1052 -27.50 18.88 21.75
N ALA A 1053 -28.45 19.74 22.12
CA ALA A 1053 -28.35 21.18 21.87
C ALA A 1053 -27.15 21.81 22.60
N GLU A 1054 -26.85 21.38 23.82
CA GLU A 1054 -25.67 21.83 24.57
C GLU A 1054 -24.36 21.30 23.97
N ALA A 1055 -24.35 20.05 23.47
CA ALA A 1055 -23.20 19.47 22.77
C ALA A 1055 -22.93 20.20 21.44
N GLU A 1056 -23.99 20.54 20.70
CA GLU A 1056 -23.92 21.29 19.46
C GLU A 1056 -23.48 22.74 19.73
N ALA A 1057 -24.03 23.40 20.75
CA ALA A 1057 -23.58 24.72 21.18
C ALA A 1057 -22.12 24.72 21.64
N ALA A 1058 -21.66 23.67 22.35
CA ALA A 1058 -20.25 23.53 22.76
C ALA A 1058 -19.32 23.23 21.56
N LEU A 1059 -19.79 22.48 20.57
CA LEU A 1059 -19.07 22.24 19.32
C LEU A 1059 -18.94 23.53 18.51
N GLU A 1060 -20.03 24.30 18.40
CA GLU A 1060 -20.03 25.61 17.73
C GLU A 1060 -19.19 26.65 18.50
N ALA A 1061 -19.19 26.60 19.84
CA ALA A 1061 -18.30 27.44 20.64
C ALA A 1061 -16.81 27.08 20.47
N ARG A 1062 -16.47 25.81 20.17
CA ARG A 1062 -15.12 25.37 19.79
C ARG A 1062 -14.74 25.73 18.36
N LYS A 1063 -15.72 25.93 17.47
CA LYS A 1063 -15.50 26.43 16.10
C LYS A 1063 -15.35 27.94 16.05
N LYS A 1064 -15.85 28.66 17.06
CA LYS A 1064 -15.61 30.10 17.23
C LYS A 1064 -14.24 30.34 17.85
N PRO A 1065 -13.41 31.24 17.30
CA PRO A 1065 -12.21 31.71 18.00
C PRO A 1065 -12.62 32.42 19.32
N PRO A 1066 -11.76 32.42 20.35
CA PRO A 1066 -12.06 33.11 21.61
C PRO A 1066 -12.35 34.60 21.36
N ALA A 1067 -13.37 35.14 22.04
CA ALA A 1067 -13.80 36.52 21.85
C ALA A 1067 -12.78 37.51 22.45
N GLU A 1068 -12.13 38.29 21.59
CA GLU A 1068 -11.36 39.48 21.97
C GLU A 1068 -12.30 40.59 22.46
N THR A 1069 -12.04 41.11 23.66
CA THR A 1069 -12.49 42.44 24.07
C THR A 1069 -11.59 43.49 23.42
N GLY A 1070 -12.02 44.03 22.27
CA GLY A 1070 -11.35 45.13 21.55
C GLY A 1070 -12.17 45.58 20.33
N PRO A 1071 -12.11 46.85 19.89
CA PRO A 1071 -13.08 47.41 18.95
C PRO A 1071 -12.90 46.88 17.52
N GLN A 1072 -14.05 46.53 16.92
CA GLN A 1072 -14.22 45.88 15.63
C GLN A 1072 -13.63 46.63 14.43
N VAL A 1073 -12.92 45.89 13.58
CA VAL A 1073 -12.75 46.17 12.15
C VAL A 1073 -13.11 44.90 11.37
N VAL A 1074 -13.81 45.12 10.26
CA VAL A 1074 -14.48 44.17 9.36
C VAL A 1074 -13.47 43.22 8.69
N GLY A 1075 -13.73 41.91 8.71
CA GLY A 1075 -12.90 40.89 8.04
C GLY A 1075 -13.70 39.72 7.46
N GLU A 1076 -13.78 39.66 6.13
CA GLU A 1076 -14.00 38.46 5.29
C GLU A 1076 -12.61 37.86 5.00
N GLY A 1077 -12.33 36.57 4.81
CA GLY A 1077 -13.08 35.32 4.71
C GLY A 1077 -12.13 34.26 4.09
N LEU A 1078 -12.10 33.02 4.61
CA LEU A 1078 -11.33 31.89 4.05
C LEU A 1078 -12.23 31.03 3.14
N VAL A 1079 -11.66 30.54 2.04
CA VAL A 1079 -12.27 30.02 0.79
C VAL A 1079 -13.31 28.87 0.93
N ILE A 1080 -13.49 28.29 2.12
CA ILE A 1080 -14.53 27.27 2.38
C ILE A 1080 -15.93 27.91 2.53
N ASP A 1081 -16.00 29.16 3.00
CA ASP A 1081 -17.28 29.88 3.16
C ASP A 1081 -17.80 30.44 1.82
N GLU A 1082 -16.90 30.82 0.89
CA GLU A 1082 -17.26 31.29 -0.45
C GLU A 1082 -17.96 30.21 -1.31
N TRP A 1083 -17.59 28.93 -1.14
CA TRP A 1083 -18.22 27.82 -1.86
C TRP A 1083 -19.59 27.46 -1.31
N LYS A 1084 -19.76 27.60 0.01
CA LYS A 1084 -21.05 27.40 0.69
C LYS A 1084 -22.01 28.54 0.33
N GLU A 1085 -21.53 29.77 0.29
CA GLU A 1085 -22.30 30.95 -0.09
C GLU A 1085 -22.63 30.98 -1.59
N ARG A 1086 -21.70 30.56 -2.48
CA ARG A 1086 -21.99 30.36 -3.92
C ARG A 1086 -23.05 29.27 -4.15
N ARG A 1087 -23.02 28.18 -3.39
CA ARG A 1087 -24.03 27.11 -3.45
C ARG A 1087 -25.40 27.59 -2.98
N GLU A 1088 -25.47 28.39 -1.91
CA GLU A 1088 -26.72 28.96 -1.40
C GLU A 1088 -27.27 30.05 -2.35
N LYS A 1089 -26.45 30.91 -2.94
CA LYS A 1089 -26.86 31.87 -3.99
C LYS A 1089 -27.31 31.17 -5.28
N TYR A 1090 -26.70 30.04 -5.64
CA TYR A 1090 -27.11 29.23 -6.79
C TYR A 1090 -28.48 28.55 -6.55
N LEU A 1091 -28.73 28.04 -5.34
CA LEU A 1091 -30.02 27.46 -4.94
C LEU A 1091 -31.13 28.53 -4.84
N ALA A 1092 -30.83 29.74 -4.38
CA ALA A 1092 -31.78 30.85 -4.32
C ALA A 1092 -32.18 31.37 -5.72
N ARG A 1093 -31.29 31.29 -6.72
CA ARG A 1093 -31.59 31.67 -8.12
C ARG A 1093 -32.45 30.64 -8.86
N GLN A 1094 -32.51 29.39 -8.40
CA GLN A 1094 -33.41 28.37 -8.96
C GLN A 1094 -34.86 28.44 -8.43
N GLN A 1095 -35.13 29.30 -7.44
CA GLN A 1095 -36.48 29.49 -6.88
C GLN A 1095 -37.24 30.70 -7.43
N VAL A 1096 -36.73 31.35 -8.49
CA VAL A 1096 -37.45 32.39 -9.24
C VAL A 1096 -37.46 32.04 -10.73
N VAL A 1097 -38.26 31.03 -11.11
CA VAL A 1097 -39.19 30.96 -12.27
C VAL A 1097 -40.22 29.89 -11.94
#